data_AF-A0A7V8YCZ2-F1
#
_entry.id   AF-A0A7V8YCZ2-F1
#
_cell.length_a   1.000
_cell.length_b   1.000
_cell.length_c   1.000
_cell.angle_alpha   90.00
_cell.angle_beta   90.00
_cell.angle_gamma   90.00
#
_symmetry.space_group_name_H-M   'P 1'
#
loop_
_entity.id
_entity.type
_entity.pdbx_description
1 polymer ?
#
loop_
_entity_poly.entity_id
_entity_poly.type
_entity_poly.pdbx_seq_one_letter_code
_entity_poly.pdbx_strand_id
1 'polypeptide(L)'
;GYLRASKGITPAEWTFEGHFKNDPCMPGTLMFEGCLQAVGFYLAGLGYTLRKDGWRFEVAPDLAYALRCRGQVIPTSKMLITEIFVEEVHDGPIPTVYADFLCTVDGLKAFHARRVAVRLIPDYPLTSRPEVLDGYVEPKPVAVVDGFPFGYHSLISCAWGRPSDAFGPMYRVFDQGRHCARLPGPPYHFMSRITRIDGPIGGMKVGTAIDLEYDIPSDAWYFDENSTPVMPFAVLLEAALQPCGWIACYIGSALTTDQDLYFRNLDGSGTLHKELLPTSGTLITRATLTNISRSGGMIIVGFDVRCLLDGESVYDLKTVFGFFPTKALANQVGMPPTDAERATLEAPSDVLVDLQPRPARYFAGPLVLPSQMLLMIDRVDGWWPDGGKKGLGRVRGRKDVEASEWFFKAHFFSDPVQPGSLGIEAMIQAVQWAAIELHLHEGMAAPRFEGLALDVAMSWKYRGQVVPRNQVVTVDMEIVEIRREANGVLVLADGFLWVDGLRIYGATGMGIRIVDAPNPRRKPPVAYDTRTGTPLLTGPTSSEERVTADGWVGDHAPTWTRPALPAMSMVHRLLVAAEASDGRRPTGLTDVTIHRWVVVDPAIRLRTQIEGHSAKLLVHNDARNRWDVAASGTVHFDPLELPPSEPVNAQRAEPDPYAAGRLFHGPALRFLTELSAGERSASGTIDP
;
A
#
# COMPACT_ATOMS: atom_id res chain seq x y z
N GLY A 1 -7.23 -6.59 -39.48
CA GLY A 1 -8.16 -6.08 -38.46
C GLY A 1 -8.38 -4.59 -38.65
N TYR A 2 -9.40 -4.00 -38.01
CA TYR A 2 -9.64 -2.56 -38.06
C TYR A 2 -10.13 -2.08 -36.70
N LEU A 3 -9.58 -0.96 -36.22
CA LEU A 3 -10.06 -0.27 -35.04
C LEU A 3 -10.17 1.22 -35.33
N ARG A 4 -11.22 1.85 -34.82
CA ARG A 4 -11.46 3.29 -34.91
C ARG A 4 -11.74 3.85 -33.53
N ALA A 5 -11.07 4.95 -33.20
CA ALA A 5 -11.31 5.76 -32.02
C ALA A 5 -11.58 7.21 -32.42
N SER A 6 -12.23 7.97 -31.55
CA SER A 6 -12.51 9.39 -31.76
C SER A 6 -12.31 10.19 -30.49
N LYS A 7 -11.71 11.37 -30.61
CA LYS A 7 -11.53 12.35 -29.54
C LYS A 7 -12.20 13.66 -29.95
N GLY A 8 -13.14 14.12 -29.13
CA GLY A 8 -13.67 15.47 -29.23
C GLY A 8 -12.62 16.48 -28.81
N ILE A 9 -12.47 17.56 -29.59
CA ILE A 9 -11.46 18.59 -29.33
C ILE A 9 -12.12 19.78 -28.64
N THR A 10 -11.48 20.28 -27.57
CA THR A 10 -11.94 21.48 -26.87
C THR A 10 -10.85 22.55 -26.86
N PRO A 11 -11.17 23.85 -27.01
CA PRO A 11 -10.16 24.91 -27.00
C PRO A 11 -9.33 25.01 -25.71
N ALA A 12 -9.83 24.44 -24.59
CA ALA A 12 -9.19 24.47 -23.29
C ALA A 12 -8.16 23.35 -23.07
N GLU A 13 -7.88 22.51 -24.07
CA GLU A 13 -6.85 21.48 -23.94
C GLU A 13 -5.46 22.09 -23.78
N TRP A 14 -4.74 21.64 -22.74
CA TRP A 14 -3.39 22.11 -22.39
C TRP A 14 -2.39 22.03 -23.56
N THR A 15 -2.61 21.11 -24.51
CA THR A 15 -1.72 20.91 -25.65
C THR A 15 -1.58 22.16 -26.52
N PHE A 16 -2.61 23.01 -26.57
CA PHE A 16 -2.58 24.24 -27.37
C PHE A 16 -1.75 25.34 -26.73
N GLU A 17 -1.71 25.41 -25.40
CA GLU A 17 -0.90 26.37 -24.67
C GLU A 17 0.57 25.90 -24.56
N GLY A 18 0.78 24.57 -24.47
CA GLY A 18 2.08 23.98 -24.20
C GLY A 18 2.97 23.70 -25.41
N HIS A 19 2.44 23.63 -26.64
CA HIS A 19 3.24 23.18 -27.80
C HIS A 19 4.09 24.30 -28.42
N PHE A 20 3.48 25.24 -29.14
CA PHE A 20 4.19 26.38 -29.73
C PHE A 20 3.60 27.69 -29.24
N LYS A 21 4.49 28.57 -28.75
CA LYS A 21 4.13 29.93 -28.38
C LYS A 21 3.63 30.67 -29.63
N ASN A 22 2.38 31.15 -29.58
CA ASN A 22 1.66 31.86 -30.66
C ASN A 22 1.22 31.01 -31.87
N ASP A 23 1.34 29.69 -31.82
CA ASP A 23 0.84 28.77 -32.86
C ASP A 23 0.12 27.59 -32.20
N PRO A 24 -1.12 27.81 -31.70
CA PRO A 24 -1.83 26.81 -30.91
C PRO A 24 -2.23 25.63 -31.79
N CYS A 25 -1.50 24.53 -31.66
CA CYS A 25 -1.79 23.28 -32.33
C CYS A 25 -1.37 22.09 -31.48
N MET A 26 -2.08 20.96 -31.61
CA MET A 26 -1.67 19.72 -30.98
C MET A 26 -0.39 19.18 -31.65
N PRO A 27 0.62 18.74 -30.88
CA PRO A 27 1.78 18.05 -31.42
C PRO A 27 1.38 16.82 -32.24
N GLY A 28 1.96 16.65 -33.43
CA GLY A 28 1.75 15.44 -34.24
C GLY A 28 2.21 14.15 -33.56
N THR A 29 3.15 14.26 -32.62
CA THR A 29 3.57 13.18 -31.73
C THR A 29 2.44 12.71 -30.81
N LEU A 30 1.55 13.60 -30.36
CA LEU A 30 0.37 13.21 -29.57
C LEU A 30 -0.72 12.55 -30.41
N MET A 31 -0.85 12.91 -31.70
CA MET A 31 -1.70 12.16 -32.63
C MET A 31 -1.16 10.74 -32.82
N PHE A 32 0.15 10.57 -32.97
CA PHE A 32 0.80 9.27 -33.04
C PHE A 32 0.62 8.47 -31.74
N GLU A 33 0.79 9.10 -30.57
CA GLU A 33 0.55 8.50 -29.26
C GLU A 33 -0.88 7.97 -29.12
N GLY A 34 -1.88 8.74 -29.60
CA GLY A 34 -3.27 8.27 -29.67
C GLY A 34 -3.43 6.99 -30.50
N CYS A 35 -2.60 6.81 -31.54
CA CYS A 35 -2.58 5.57 -32.32
C CYS A 35 -1.96 4.41 -31.54
N LEU A 36 -0.90 4.65 -30.77
CA LEU A 36 -0.29 3.65 -29.89
C LEU A 36 -1.26 3.16 -28.82
N GLN A 37 -1.99 4.08 -28.19
CA GLN A 37 -3.05 3.75 -27.24
C GLN A 37 -4.14 2.89 -27.89
N ALA A 38 -4.54 3.24 -29.11
CA ALA A 38 -5.53 2.48 -29.88
C ALA A 38 -5.06 1.06 -30.23
N VAL A 39 -3.77 0.86 -30.56
CA VAL A 39 -3.19 -0.49 -30.74
C VAL A 39 -3.10 -1.24 -29.42
N GLY A 40 -2.73 -0.55 -28.32
CA GLY A 40 -2.73 -1.15 -26.99
C GLY A 40 -4.11 -1.68 -26.60
N PHE A 41 -5.17 -0.90 -26.85
CA PHE A 41 -6.56 -1.33 -26.69
C PHE A 41 -6.88 -2.54 -27.57
N TYR A 42 -6.43 -2.54 -28.84
CA TYR A 42 -6.62 -3.68 -29.74
C TYR A 42 -5.97 -4.96 -29.20
N LEU A 43 -4.71 -4.89 -28.76
CA LEU A 43 -4.00 -6.01 -28.12
C LEU A 43 -4.73 -6.51 -26.87
N ALA A 44 -5.19 -5.60 -26.01
CA ALA A 44 -5.97 -5.95 -24.82
C ALA A 44 -7.30 -6.63 -25.19
N GLY A 45 -8.01 -6.12 -26.20
CA GLY A 45 -9.27 -6.69 -26.69
C GLY A 45 -9.13 -8.08 -27.32
N LEU A 46 -7.94 -8.42 -27.83
CA LEU A 46 -7.60 -9.78 -28.27
C LEU A 46 -7.22 -10.71 -27.09
N GLY A 47 -7.19 -10.21 -25.86
CA GLY A 47 -6.83 -10.96 -24.67
C GLY A 47 -5.32 -11.10 -24.44
N TYR A 48 -4.48 -10.40 -25.20
CA TYR A 48 -3.02 -10.52 -25.05
C TYR A 48 -2.49 -10.05 -23.71
N THR A 49 -3.19 -9.15 -23.03
CA THR A 49 -2.83 -8.61 -21.71
C THR A 49 -3.25 -9.51 -20.54
N LEU A 50 -4.01 -10.59 -20.79
CA LEU A 50 -4.42 -11.51 -19.73
C LEU A 50 -3.18 -12.16 -19.10
N ARG A 51 -3.08 -12.08 -17.76
CA ARG A 51 -1.96 -12.59 -16.95
C ARG A 51 -0.61 -11.95 -17.29
N LYS A 52 -0.63 -10.72 -17.79
CA LYS A 52 0.56 -9.91 -18.09
C LYS A 52 0.57 -8.62 -17.27
N ASP A 53 0.26 -8.74 -15.98
CA ASP A 53 0.34 -7.62 -15.04
C ASP A 53 1.76 -7.05 -15.00
N GLY A 54 1.88 -5.73 -14.99
CA GLY A 54 3.15 -5.01 -15.08
C GLY A 54 3.73 -4.86 -16.49
N TRP A 55 3.19 -5.51 -17.52
CA TRP A 55 3.71 -5.37 -18.89
C TRP A 55 3.34 -4.02 -19.50
N ARG A 56 4.15 -3.56 -20.47
CA ARG A 56 3.91 -2.32 -21.21
C ARG A 56 3.84 -2.52 -22.71
N PHE A 57 3.14 -1.60 -23.36
CA PHE A 57 3.20 -1.45 -24.81
C PHE A 57 4.46 -0.67 -25.21
N GLU A 58 5.11 -1.11 -26.27
CA GLU A 58 6.34 -0.51 -26.79
C GLU A 58 6.30 -0.51 -28.32
N VAL A 59 6.70 0.60 -28.95
CA VAL A 59 6.97 0.62 -30.39
C VAL A 59 8.18 -0.27 -30.66
N ALA A 60 8.08 -1.21 -31.61
CA ALA A 60 9.18 -2.13 -31.88
C ALA A 60 10.45 -1.33 -32.25
N PRO A 61 11.58 -1.57 -31.56
CA PRO A 61 12.84 -0.91 -31.87
C PRO A 61 13.35 -1.37 -33.22
N ASP A 62 14.24 -0.58 -33.81
CA ASP A 62 14.98 -0.88 -35.03
C ASP A 62 14.13 -1.12 -36.29
N LEU A 63 12.84 -0.73 -36.27
CA LEU A 63 11.96 -0.74 -37.44
C LEU A 63 11.66 0.68 -37.90
N ALA A 64 12.14 1.04 -39.09
CA ALA A 64 11.80 2.32 -39.70
C ALA A 64 10.36 2.33 -40.26
N TYR A 65 9.62 3.39 -39.99
CA TYR A 65 8.28 3.62 -40.55
C TYR A 65 8.16 5.00 -41.17
N ALA A 66 7.40 5.09 -42.26
CA ALA A 66 7.18 6.34 -42.97
C ALA A 66 6.04 7.13 -42.32
N LEU A 67 6.38 8.26 -41.71
CA LEU A 67 5.44 9.17 -41.05
C LEU A 67 5.19 10.40 -41.92
N ARG A 68 3.91 10.72 -42.17
CA ARG A 68 3.46 11.84 -43.01
C ARG A 68 2.49 12.71 -42.21
N CYS A 69 2.92 13.92 -41.86
CA CYS A 69 2.07 14.95 -41.26
C CYS A 69 1.66 15.97 -42.33
N ARG A 70 0.36 16.11 -42.58
CA ARG A 70 -0.22 16.98 -43.61
C ARG A 70 -1.33 17.90 -43.11
N GLY A 71 -1.76 17.73 -41.86
CA GLY A 71 -2.75 18.57 -41.20
C GLY A 71 -2.44 18.73 -39.72
N GLN A 72 -3.23 19.55 -39.06
CA GLN A 72 -3.05 19.93 -37.66
C GLN A 72 -4.39 19.94 -36.93
N VAL A 73 -4.35 19.59 -35.64
CA VAL A 73 -5.46 19.86 -34.73
C VAL A 73 -5.19 21.23 -34.11
N ILE A 74 -6.13 22.16 -34.30
CA ILE A 74 -6.12 23.53 -33.76
C ILE A 74 -7.32 23.73 -32.82
N PRO A 75 -7.36 24.81 -32.00
CA PRO A 75 -8.44 25.05 -31.03
C PRO A 75 -9.86 25.04 -31.59
N THR A 76 -10.04 25.38 -32.87
CA THR A 76 -11.34 25.39 -33.54
C THR A 76 -11.72 24.06 -34.18
N SER A 77 -10.82 23.07 -34.17
CA SER A 77 -11.13 21.72 -34.64
C SER A 77 -12.19 21.10 -33.74
N LYS A 78 -13.00 20.20 -34.27
CA LYS A 78 -14.08 19.58 -33.49
C LYS A 78 -13.79 18.13 -33.13
N MET A 79 -13.17 17.40 -34.06
CA MET A 79 -13.01 15.97 -33.94
C MET A 79 -11.67 15.49 -34.51
N LEU A 80 -10.96 14.70 -33.72
CA LEU A 80 -9.85 13.88 -34.15
C LEU A 80 -10.31 12.42 -34.21
N ILE A 81 -10.19 11.78 -35.37
CA ILE A 81 -10.47 10.36 -35.56
C ILE A 81 -9.14 9.65 -35.76
N THR A 82 -8.93 8.57 -35.00
CA THR A 82 -7.77 7.69 -35.11
C THR A 82 -8.21 6.34 -35.65
N GLU A 83 -7.59 5.88 -36.73
CA GLU A 83 -7.89 4.61 -37.38
C GLU A 83 -6.64 3.75 -37.46
N ILE A 84 -6.79 2.49 -37.06
CA ILE A 84 -5.74 1.47 -37.03
C ILE A 84 -6.13 0.37 -38.00
N PHE A 85 -5.35 0.18 -39.06
CA PHE A 85 -5.53 -0.90 -40.03
C PHE A 85 -4.50 -1.98 -39.73
N VAL A 86 -4.92 -3.02 -39.00
CA VAL A 86 -4.04 -4.10 -38.57
C VAL A 86 -3.76 -5.05 -39.73
N GLU A 87 -2.50 -5.20 -40.07
CA GLU A 87 -2.01 -6.06 -41.15
C GLU A 87 -1.65 -7.45 -40.63
N GLU A 88 -0.88 -7.51 -39.54
CA GLU A 88 -0.32 -8.73 -39.00
C GLU A 88 -0.35 -8.71 -37.47
N VAL A 89 -0.56 -9.88 -36.86
CA VAL A 89 -0.49 -10.11 -35.43
C VAL A 89 0.40 -11.34 -35.19
N HIS A 90 1.45 -11.17 -34.39
CA HIS A 90 2.34 -12.25 -33.97
C HIS A 90 1.98 -12.68 -32.55
N ASP A 91 1.55 -13.94 -32.40
CA ASP A 91 1.03 -14.55 -31.15
C ASP A 91 2.15 -15.07 -30.20
N GLY A 92 3.39 -14.64 -30.40
CA GLY A 92 4.54 -15.14 -29.64
C GLY A 92 4.58 -14.67 -28.18
N PRO A 93 5.63 -15.06 -27.42
CA PRO A 93 5.83 -14.62 -26.03
C PRO A 93 5.84 -13.09 -25.84
N ILE A 94 6.23 -12.37 -26.90
CA ILE A 94 6.10 -10.91 -27.03
C ILE A 94 5.09 -10.65 -28.15
N PRO A 95 3.79 -10.54 -27.83
CA PRO A 95 2.77 -10.27 -28.83
C PRO A 95 3.07 -8.97 -29.57
N THR A 96 3.00 -9.01 -30.90
CA THR A 96 3.34 -7.85 -31.74
C THR A 96 2.26 -7.62 -32.80
N VAL A 97 1.82 -6.37 -32.94
CA VAL A 97 0.87 -5.93 -33.97
C VAL A 97 1.60 -5.02 -34.96
N TYR A 98 1.44 -5.29 -36.25
CA TYR A 98 1.85 -4.39 -37.34
C TYR A 98 0.61 -3.74 -37.94
N ALA A 99 0.58 -2.42 -37.98
CA ALA A 99 -0.59 -1.69 -38.46
C ALA A 99 -0.25 -0.37 -39.13
N ASP A 100 -1.17 0.09 -39.97
CA ASP A 100 -1.18 1.47 -40.49
C ASP A 100 -1.99 2.36 -39.57
N PHE A 101 -1.42 3.53 -39.27
CA PHE A 101 -2.06 4.55 -38.46
C PHE A 101 -2.51 5.68 -39.36
N LEU A 102 -3.78 6.06 -39.25
CA LEU A 102 -4.34 7.22 -39.94
C LEU A 102 -5.08 8.08 -38.93
N CYS A 103 -4.74 9.37 -38.86
CA CYS A 103 -5.56 10.35 -38.15
C CYS A 103 -6.22 11.32 -39.11
N THR A 104 -7.50 11.57 -38.86
CA THR A 104 -8.36 12.46 -39.63
C THR A 104 -8.89 13.55 -38.71
N VAL A 105 -8.71 14.82 -39.08
CA VAL A 105 -9.19 15.99 -38.33
C VAL A 105 -10.35 16.60 -39.11
N ASP A 106 -11.54 16.64 -38.50
CA ASP A 106 -12.76 17.17 -39.12
C ASP A 106 -13.03 16.64 -40.55
N GLY A 107 -12.73 15.36 -40.77
CA GLY A 107 -12.92 14.67 -42.05
C GLY A 107 -11.73 14.76 -43.03
N LEU A 108 -10.66 15.50 -42.69
CA LEU A 108 -9.45 15.63 -43.51
C LEU A 108 -8.30 14.78 -42.96
N LYS A 109 -7.65 13.99 -43.83
CA LYS A 109 -6.49 13.17 -43.45
C LYS A 109 -5.32 14.07 -43.06
N ALA A 110 -4.94 14.02 -41.80
CA ALA A 110 -3.94 14.91 -41.22
C ALA A 110 -2.61 14.20 -40.91
N PHE A 111 -2.67 12.91 -40.57
CA PHE A 111 -1.52 12.13 -40.13
C PHE A 111 -1.58 10.72 -40.71
N HIS A 112 -0.46 10.19 -41.20
CA HIS A 112 -0.37 8.78 -41.58
C HIS A 112 0.99 8.19 -41.24
N ALA A 113 1.02 7.05 -40.56
CA ALA A 113 2.24 6.26 -40.36
C ALA A 113 2.02 4.83 -40.91
N ARG A 114 2.89 4.42 -41.86
CA ARG A 114 2.81 3.10 -42.50
C ARG A 114 3.55 2.06 -41.65
N ARG A 115 2.91 0.91 -41.44
CA ARG A 115 3.49 -0.32 -40.89
C ARG A 115 4.23 -0.14 -39.57
N VAL A 116 3.60 0.56 -38.63
CA VAL A 116 4.14 0.69 -37.28
C VAL A 116 3.95 -0.63 -36.55
N ALA A 117 4.99 -1.08 -35.86
CA ALA A 117 4.95 -2.27 -35.03
C ALA A 117 4.84 -1.88 -33.55
N VAL A 118 3.87 -2.44 -32.84
CA VAL A 118 3.69 -2.25 -31.39
C VAL A 118 3.71 -3.61 -30.72
N ARG A 119 4.53 -3.74 -29.69
CA ARG A 119 4.78 -4.98 -28.95
C ARG A 119 4.27 -4.84 -27.51
N LEU A 120 3.81 -5.94 -26.94
CA LEU A 120 3.54 -6.07 -25.51
C LEU A 120 4.73 -6.79 -24.87
N ILE A 121 5.50 -6.10 -24.03
CA ILE A 121 6.74 -6.61 -23.43
C ILE A 121 6.68 -6.59 -21.88
N PRO A 122 7.43 -7.48 -21.20
CA PRO A 122 7.53 -7.44 -19.76
C PRO A 122 8.05 -6.09 -19.26
N ASP A 123 7.43 -5.59 -18.21
CA ASP A 123 7.90 -4.45 -17.44
C ASP A 123 7.49 -4.65 -15.97
N TYR A 124 7.88 -3.73 -15.10
CA TYR A 124 7.84 -3.94 -13.66
C TYR A 124 7.39 -2.66 -12.94
N PRO A 125 6.66 -2.78 -11.80
CA PRO A 125 6.20 -1.61 -11.06
C PRO A 125 7.32 -0.60 -10.71
N LEU A 126 8.55 -1.06 -10.41
CA LEU A 126 9.69 -0.17 -10.15
C LEU A 126 10.07 0.72 -11.33
N THR A 127 9.85 0.29 -12.58
CA THR A 127 10.09 1.14 -13.76
C THR A 127 9.18 2.36 -13.76
N SER A 128 7.93 2.19 -13.31
CA SER A 128 6.94 3.27 -13.19
C SER A 128 7.00 4.03 -11.86
N ARG A 129 7.84 3.56 -10.92
CA ARG A 129 7.95 4.09 -9.57
C ARG A 129 9.42 4.29 -9.15
N PRO A 130 10.21 5.08 -9.90
CA PRO A 130 11.61 5.30 -9.58
C PRO A 130 11.78 5.93 -8.18
N GLU A 131 10.80 6.68 -7.69
CA GLU A 131 10.81 7.32 -6.37
C GLU A 131 10.97 6.35 -5.20
N VAL A 132 10.69 5.05 -5.40
CA VAL A 132 10.90 4.01 -4.38
C VAL A 132 12.39 3.77 -4.11
N LEU A 133 13.24 4.04 -5.09
CA LEU A 133 14.69 3.79 -5.04
C LEU A 133 15.54 5.05 -5.19
N ASP A 134 14.97 6.14 -5.72
CA ASP A 134 15.70 7.37 -6.00
C ASP A 134 16.36 7.95 -4.74
N GLY A 135 17.69 8.01 -4.77
CA GLY A 135 18.50 8.53 -3.66
C GLY A 135 18.53 7.62 -2.43
N TYR A 136 17.97 6.41 -2.49
CA TYR A 136 18.07 5.44 -1.40
C TYR A 136 19.52 5.00 -1.22
N VAL A 137 20.02 5.14 0.00
CA VAL A 137 21.33 4.64 0.40
C VAL A 137 21.12 3.67 1.55
N GLU A 138 21.71 2.49 1.42
CA GLU A 138 21.63 1.47 2.44
C GLU A 138 22.28 1.98 3.75
N PRO A 139 21.53 2.06 4.88
CA PRO A 139 22.06 2.66 6.10
C PRO A 139 22.99 1.74 6.89
N LYS A 140 23.01 0.43 6.60
CA LYS A 140 23.84 -0.57 7.29
C LYS A 140 24.48 -1.54 6.29
N PRO A 141 25.60 -2.20 6.62
CA PRO A 141 26.13 -3.28 5.79
C PRO A 141 25.11 -4.40 5.54
N VAL A 142 25.19 -5.02 4.36
CA VAL A 142 24.31 -6.11 3.94
C VAL A 142 25.12 -7.33 3.55
N ALA A 143 24.48 -8.50 3.57
CA ALA A 143 25.08 -9.73 3.09
C ALA A 143 25.38 -9.62 1.59
N VAL A 144 26.55 -10.11 1.18
CA VAL A 144 27.01 -10.12 -0.21
C VAL A 144 27.41 -11.55 -0.57
N VAL A 145 26.88 -12.05 -1.69
CA VAL A 145 27.26 -13.37 -2.25
C VAL A 145 27.73 -13.16 -3.67
N ASP A 146 28.94 -13.64 -3.99
CA ASP A 146 29.55 -13.49 -5.32
C ASP A 146 29.55 -12.04 -5.85
N GLY A 147 29.72 -11.06 -4.95
CA GLY A 147 29.70 -9.63 -5.28
C GLY A 147 28.31 -9.01 -5.44
N PHE A 148 27.24 -9.78 -5.24
CA PHE A 148 25.86 -9.30 -5.30
C PHE A 148 25.32 -8.96 -3.89
N PRO A 149 24.99 -7.69 -3.58
CA PRO A 149 24.48 -7.29 -2.27
C PRO A 149 22.97 -7.53 -2.13
N PHE A 150 22.54 -8.04 -0.97
CA PHE A 150 21.13 -8.29 -0.63
C PHE A 150 20.55 -7.20 0.29
N GLY A 151 20.66 -5.95 -0.15
CA GLY A 151 20.05 -4.77 0.47
C GLY A 151 18.67 -4.45 -0.08
N TYR A 152 18.11 -3.30 0.30
CA TYR A 152 16.72 -2.93 -0.01
C TYR A 152 16.40 -3.01 -1.51
N HIS A 153 17.29 -2.53 -2.38
CA HIS A 153 17.10 -2.61 -3.84
C HIS A 153 16.85 -4.04 -4.34
N SER A 154 17.60 -5.02 -3.83
CA SER A 154 17.41 -6.43 -4.20
C SER A 154 16.08 -6.97 -3.66
N LEU A 155 15.73 -6.63 -2.42
CA LEU A 155 14.51 -7.12 -1.77
C LEU A 155 13.25 -6.55 -2.41
N ILE A 156 13.21 -5.24 -2.67
CA ILE A 156 12.09 -4.62 -3.37
C ILE A 156 12.02 -5.05 -4.83
N SER A 157 13.16 -5.36 -5.47
CA SER A 157 13.17 -5.93 -6.83
C SER A 157 12.55 -7.33 -6.87
N CYS A 158 12.68 -8.11 -5.80
CA CYS A 158 12.00 -9.40 -5.69
C CYS A 158 10.47 -9.25 -5.72
N ALA A 159 9.95 -8.15 -5.17
CA ALA A 159 8.52 -7.82 -5.21
C ALA A 159 8.10 -7.15 -6.52
N TRP A 160 8.80 -6.10 -6.95
CA TRP A 160 8.35 -5.13 -7.96
C TRP A 160 9.34 -4.85 -9.09
N GLY A 161 10.47 -5.56 -9.14
CA GLY A 161 11.53 -5.35 -10.15
C GLY A 161 11.75 -6.55 -11.06
N ARG A 162 12.78 -6.43 -11.90
CA ARG A 162 13.30 -7.56 -12.68
C ARG A 162 13.79 -8.65 -11.73
N PRO A 163 13.47 -9.92 -11.96
CA PRO A 163 13.96 -11.02 -11.14
C PRO A 163 15.50 -11.07 -11.02
N SER A 164 16.24 -10.69 -12.07
CA SER A 164 17.70 -10.60 -12.01
C SER A 164 18.23 -9.43 -11.17
N ASP A 165 17.44 -8.37 -10.96
CA ASP A 165 17.80 -7.28 -10.04
C ASP A 165 17.61 -7.71 -8.56
N ALA A 166 16.89 -8.82 -8.32
CA ALA A 166 16.68 -9.39 -6.99
C ALA A 166 17.76 -10.41 -6.58
N PHE A 167 18.17 -11.28 -7.51
CA PHE A 167 19.05 -12.43 -7.22
C PHE A 167 20.22 -12.58 -8.19
N GLY A 168 20.46 -11.60 -9.05
CA GLY A 168 21.57 -11.60 -9.98
C GLY A 168 21.38 -12.53 -11.20
N PRO A 169 22.48 -12.96 -11.85
CA PRO A 169 22.46 -13.63 -13.14
C PRO A 169 21.61 -14.91 -13.20
N MET A 170 21.46 -15.65 -12.09
CA MET A 170 20.72 -16.91 -12.07
C MET A 170 19.22 -16.73 -12.39
N TYR A 171 18.66 -15.53 -12.15
CA TYR A 171 17.25 -15.22 -12.41
C TYR A 171 16.98 -14.58 -13.77
N ARG A 172 18.01 -14.39 -14.62
CA ARG A 172 17.87 -13.75 -15.94
C ARG A 172 16.89 -14.48 -16.88
N VAL A 173 16.69 -15.78 -16.66
CA VAL A 173 15.70 -16.59 -17.41
C VAL A 173 14.26 -16.09 -17.23
N PHE A 174 13.97 -15.37 -16.13
CA PHE A 174 12.64 -14.84 -15.84
C PHE A 174 12.42 -13.41 -16.36
N ASP A 175 13.48 -12.69 -16.73
CA ASP A 175 13.38 -11.29 -17.18
C ASP A 175 12.59 -11.12 -18.49
N GLN A 176 12.42 -12.21 -19.25
CA GLN A 176 11.75 -12.24 -20.55
C GLN A 176 10.28 -12.70 -20.44
N GLY A 177 9.64 -12.52 -19.28
CA GLY A 177 8.20 -12.72 -19.11
C GLY A 177 7.78 -14.11 -18.64
N ARG A 178 8.74 -14.99 -18.31
CA ARG A 178 8.45 -16.25 -17.62
C ARG A 178 8.07 -15.94 -16.17
N HIS A 179 7.02 -16.59 -15.65
CA HIS A 179 6.56 -16.35 -14.29
C HIS A 179 7.58 -16.86 -13.26
N CYS A 180 7.78 -16.09 -12.20
CA CYS A 180 8.45 -16.52 -10.98
C CYS A 180 7.65 -16.05 -9.77
N ALA A 181 7.70 -16.82 -8.68
CA ALA A 181 7.17 -16.36 -7.41
C ALA A 181 7.88 -15.07 -6.96
N ARG A 182 7.11 -14.18 -6.34
CA ARG A 182 7.57 -12.87 -5.88
C ARG A 182 7.36 -12.74 -4.38
N LEU A 183 7.93 -11.68 -3.82
CA LEU A 183 7.59 -11.23 -2.47
C LEU A 183 6.47 -10.17 -2.51
N PRO A 184 5.82 -9.90 -1.38
CA PRO A 184 4.96 -8.74 -1.21
C PRO A 184 5.67 -7.43 -1.43
N GLY A 185 4.98 -6.52 -2.12
CA GLY A 185 5.38 -5.15 -2.36
C GLY A 185 4.64 -4.16 -1.47
N PRO A 186 5.06 -2.88 -1.44
CA PRO A 186 4.43 -1.84 -0.65
C PRO A 186 2.92 -1.70 -0.92
N PRO A 187 2.10 -1.41 0.11
CA PRO A 187 2.50 -1.10 1.49
C PRO A 187 2.71 -2.34 2.38
N TYR A 188 2.78 -3.55 1.79
CA TYR A 188 2.93 -4.83 2.50
C TYR A 188 4.33 -5.43 2.43
N HIS A 189 5.34 -4.65 2.04
CA HIS A 189 6.74 -5.08 2.02
C HIS A 189 7.38 -4.82 3.38
N PHE A 190 7.77 -5.88 4.10
CA PHE A 190 8.27 -5.77 5.48
C PHE A 190 9.70 -6.31 5.58
N MET A 191 10.54 -5.94 4.62
CA MET A 191 11.93 -6.37 4.55
C MET A 191 12.80 -5.17 4.20
N SER A 192 13.79 -4.86 5.02
CA SER A 192 14.71 -3.75 4.78
C SER A 192 16.03 -4.22 4.19
N ARG A 193 16.62 -5.30 4.75
CA ARG A 193 17.90 -5.86 4.26
C ARG A 193 18.18 -7.25 4.83
N ILE A 194 19.01 -8.02 4.14
CA ILE A 194 19.62 -9.24 4.67
C ILE A 194 20.99 -8.88 5.23
N THR A 195 21.23 -9.16 6.51
CA THR A 195 22.51 -8.86 7.18
C THR A 195 23.42 -10.08 7.24
N ARG A 196 22.85 -11.29 7.21
CA ARG A 196 23.59 -12.55 7.22
C ARG A 196 22.92 -13.60 6.35
N ILE A 197 23.73 -14.39 5.66
CA ILE A 197 23.31 -15.58 4.93
C ILE A 197 24.27 -16.72 5.24
N ASP A 198 23.72 -17.84 5.71
CA ASP A 198 24.44 -19.09 5.91
C ASP A 198 23.89 -20.12 4.93
N GLY A 199 24.58 -20.34 3.80
CA GLY A 199 24.18 -21.33 2.81
C GLY A 199 24.52 -20.92 1.38
N PRO A 200 24.58 -21.87 0.43
CA PRO A 200 24.87 -21.57 -0.96
C PRO A 200 23.64 -21.01 -1.69
N ILE A 201 23.85 -19.95 -2.49
CA ILE A 201 22.87 -19.47 -3.46
C ILE A 201 22.61 -20.55 -4.51
N GLY A 202 21.34 -20.76 -4.88
CA GLY A 202 20.95 -21.78 -5.87
C GLY A 202 21.22 -23.24 -5.44
N GLY A 203 21.60 -23.49 -4.19
CA GLY A 203 22.09 -24.80 -3.76
C GLY A 203 21.04 -25.78 -3.24
N MET A 204 19.75 -25.41 -3.14
CA MET A 204 18.67 -26.26 -2.61
C MET A 204 19.06 -27.03 -1.33
N LYS A 205 19.68 -26.33 -0.36
CA LYS A 205 20.33 -26.95 0.79
C LYS A 205 19.53 -26.74 2.09
N VAL A 206 19.09 -27.82 2.71
CA VAL A 206 18.55 -27.79 4.09
C VAL A 206 19.60 -27.27 5.06
N GLY A 207 19.18 -26.43 6.00
CA GLY A 207 20.04 -25.70 6.92
C GLY A 207 20.45 -24.32 6.41
N THR A 208 20.07 -23.93 5.18
CA THR A 208 20.24 -22.54 4.74
C THR A 208 19.47 -21.61 5.67
N ALA A 209 20.14 -20.59 6.20
CA ALA A 209 19.58 -19.64 7.15
C ALA A 209 19.93 -18.19 6.80
N ILE A 210 19.09 -17.25 7.22
CA ILE A 210 19.34 -15.82 7.09
C ILE A 210 19.01 -15.07 8.38
N ASP A 211 19.67 -13.93 8.57
CA ASP A 211 19.17 -12.86 9.43
C ASP A 211 18.72 -11.71 8.54
N LEU A 212 17.43 -11.35 8.66
CA LEU A 212 16.80 -10.25 7.95
C LEU A 212 16.42 -9.15 8.94
N GLU A 213 16.67 -7.90 8.58
CA GLU A 213 16.17 -6.74 9.32
C GLU A 213 14.95 -6.12 8.62
N TYR A 214 13.95 -5.76 9.42
CA TYR A 214 12.87 -4.84 9.07
C TYR A 214 12.93 -3.63 10.01
N ASP A 215 13.31 -2.48 9.47
CA ASP A 215 13.24 -1.20 10.19
C ASP A 215 11.78 -0.76 10.24
N ILE A 216 11.14 -0.87 11.41
CA ILE A 216 9.74 -0.52 11.63
C ILE A 216 9.61 1.01 11.57
N PRO A 217 8.93 1.59 10.56
CA PRO A 217 8.67 3.02 10.52
C PRO A 217 7.72 3.40 11.65
N SER A 218 8.05 4.44 12.42
CA SER A 218 7.20 4.87 13.54
C SER A 218 5.84 5.44 13.11
N ASP A 219 5.73 5.81 11.84
CA ASP A 219 4.55 6.36 11.17
C ASP A 219 3.97 5.38 10.15
N ALA A 220 4.29 4.07 10.28
CA ALA A 220 3.74 3.08 9.37
C ALA A 220 2.21 3.04 9.45
N TRP A 221 1.57 3.03 8.28
CA TRP A 221 0.12 3.07 8.09
C TRP A 221 -0.66 2.12 8.99
N TYR A 222 -0.12 0.92 9.27
CA TYR A 222 -0.81 -0.09 10.05
C TYR A 222 -0.92 0.23 11.54
N PHE A 223 -0.12 1.17 12.08
CA PHE A 223 -0.31 1.66 13.44
C PHE A 223 -1.50 2.62 13.55
N ASP A 224 -1.82 3.29 12.44
CA ASP A 224 -2.90 4.27 12.36
C ASP A 224 -4.23 3.58 12.03
N GLU A 225 -4.16 2.53 11.21
CA GLU A 225 -5.31 1.70 10.87
C GLU A 225 -5.70 0.72 11.97
N ASN A 226 -4.80 0.38 12.90
CA ASN A 226 -5.13 -0.51 14.00
C ASN A 226 -5.81 0.25 15.16
N SER A 227 -6.62 -0.45 15.94
CA SER A 227 -7.35 0.12 17.09
C SER A 227 -6.44 0.62 18.21
N THR A 228 -5.23 0.08 18.27
CA THR A 228 -4.16 0.48 19.18
C THR A 228 -2.86 0.64 18.39
N PRO A 229 -1.91 1.48 18.84
CA PRO A 229 -0.63 1.68 18.18
C PRO A 229 0.33 0.49 18.44
N VAL A 230 -0.14 -0.70 18.08
CA VAL A 230 0.55 -1.98 18.12
C VAL A 230 0.52 -2.55 16.71
N MET A 231 1.61 -3.17 16.27
CA MET A 231 1.66 -3.82 14.96
C MET A 231 0.57 -4.91 14.92
N PRO A 232 -0.40 -4.83 14.00
CA PRO A 232 -1.46 -5.82 13.90
C PRO A 232 -0.88 -7.19 13.53
N PHE A 233 -1.52 -8.26 13.98
CA PHE A 233 -0.95 -9.60 13.85
C PHE A 233 -0.75 -10.01 12.39
N ALA A 234 -1.64 -9.60 11.47
CA ALA A 234 -1.40 -9.82 10.04
C ALA A 234 -0.06 -9.26 9.54
N VAL A 235 0.30 -8.05 9.98
CA VAL A 235 1.56 -7.40 9.56
C VAL A 235 2.76 -8.12 10.18
N LEU A 236 2.70 -8.45 11.47
CA LEU A 236 3.77 -9.20 12.13
C LEU A 236 3.97 -10.58 11.51
N LEU A 237 2.88 -11.32 11.30
CA LEU A 237 2.92 -12.63 10.68
C LEU A 237 3.53 -12.54 9.28
N GLU A 238 3.17 -11.52 8.51
CA GLU A 238 3.76 -11.30 7.20
C GLU A 238 5.27 -10.96 7.28
N ALA A 239 5.68 -10.06 8.17
CA ALA A 239 7.09 -9.71 8.39
C ALA A 239 7.94 -10.93 8.83
N ALA A 240 7.32 -11.87 9.55
CA ALA A 240 7.95 -13.13 9.94
C ALA A 240 8.02 -14.15 8.77
N LEU A 241 7.06 -14.12 7.85
CA LEU A 241 6.90 -15.13 6.79
C LEU A 241 7.59 -14.77 5.47
N GLN A 242 7.70 -13.49 5.09
CA GLN A 242 8.39 -13.09 3.85
C GLN A 242 9.86 -13.59 3.75
N PRO A 243 10.65 -13.64 4.84
CA PRO A 243 11.98 -14.24 4.82
C PRO A 243 11.98 -15.71 4.35
N CYS A 244 10.91 -16.47 4.62
CA CYS A 244 10.78 -17.85 4.13
C CYS A 244 10.63 -17.91 2.60
N GLY A 245 9.80 -17.03 2.04
CA GLY A 245 9.66 -16.89 0.58
C GLY A 245 10.95 -16.44 -0.07
N TRP A 246 11.67 -15.52 0.57
CA TRP A 246 12.97 -15.07 0.10
C TRP A 246 14.00 -16.21 0.06
N ILE A 247 14.13 -17.00 1.14
CA ILE A 247 15.02 -18.17 1.16
C ILE A 247 14.64 -19.15 0.06
N ALA A 248 13.34 -19.41 -0.12
CA ALA A 248 12.83 -20.33 -1.12
C ALA A 248 13.23 -19.93 -2.56
N CYS A 249 13.26 -18.61 -2.85
CA CYS A 249 13.80 -18.06 -4.08
C CYS A 249 15.34 -18.11 -4.13
N TYR A 250 16.01 -17.73 -3.05
CA TYR A 250 17.49 -17.71 -2.94
C TYR A 250 18.12 -19.08 -3.22
N ILE A 251 17.54 -20.15 -2.69
CA ILE A 251 18.04 -21.52 -2.93
C ILE A 251 17.75 -22.04 -4.34
N GLY A 252 17.02 -21.28 -5.18
CA GLY A 252 16.76 -21.59 -6.58
C GLY A 252 15.58 -22.53 -6.83
N SER A 253 14.60 -22.63 -5.93
CA SER A 253 13.48 -23.61 -6.05
C SER A 253 12.76 -23.54 -7.40
N ALA A 254 12.46 -22.32 -7.86
CA ALA A 254 11.75 -22.08 -9.12
C ALA A 254 12.59 -22.37 -10.38
N LEU A 255 13.91 -22.46 -10.26
CA LEU A 255 14.83 -22.77 -11.37
C LEU A 255 14.92 -24.27 -11.67
N THR A 256 14.30 -25.11 -10.83
CA THR A 256 14.42 -26.57 -10.94
C THR A 256 13.45 -27.21 -11.93
N THR A 257 12.66 -26.41 -12.64
CA THR A 257 11.68 -26.80 -13.66
C THR A 257 11.50 -25.66 -14.66
N ASP A 258 10.88 -25.93 -15.81
CA ASP A 258 10.45 -24.92 -16.79
C ASP A 258 8.98 -24.50 -16.60
N GLN A 259 8.26 -25.14 -15.67
CA GLN A 259 6.88 -24.77 -15.36
C GLN A 259 6.81 -23.53 -14.49
N ASP A 260 5.72 -22.77 -14.64
CA ASP A 260 5.37 -21.68 -13.74
C ASP A 260 4.96 -22.25 -12.38
N LEU A 261 5.62 -21.78 -11.33
CA LEU A 261 5.43 -22.22 -9.95
C LEU A 261 5.00 -21.05 -9.07
N TYR A 262 3.96 -21.28 -8.28
CA TYR A 262 3.32 -20.31 -7.40
C TYR A 262 3.58 -20.68 -5.94
N PHE A 263 3.94 -19.69 -5.12
CA PHE A 263 4.34 -19.92 -3.73
C PHE A 263 3.18 -19.68 -2.77
N ARG A 264 2.89 -20.65 -1.90
CA ARG A 264 1.80 -20.56 -0.91
C ARG A 264 2.25 -21.04 0.45
N ASN A 265 1.81 -20.36 1.51
CA ASN A 265 1.89 -20.88 2.87
C ASN A 265 0.87 -22.01 3.05
N LEU A 266 1.20 -23.01 3.87
CA LEU A 266 0.38 -24.21 4.05
C LEU A 266 0.03 -24.46 5.50
N ASP A 267 1.01 -24.50 6.39
CA ASP A 267 0.79 -24.84 7.79
C ASP A 267 1.76 -24.04 8.64
N GLY A 268 1.35 -23.71 9.86
CA GLY A 268 2.28 -23.18 10.83
C GLY A 268 1.74 -23.17 12.24
N SER A 269 2.65 -22.91 13.17
CA SER A 269 2.36 -22.72 14.58
C SER A 269 3.34 -21.73 15.15
N GLY A 270 2.89 -20.83 16.01
CA GLY A 270 3.77 -19.87 16.65
C GLY A 270 3.22 -19.30 17.93
N THR A 271 4.11 -18.67 18.69
CA THR A 271 3.82 -18.03 19.98
C THR A 271 4.40 -16.62 19.96
N LEU A 272 3.53 -15.62 20.18
CA LEU A 272 3.90 -14.22 20.32
C LEU A 272 4.28 -13.94 21.77
N HIS A 273 5.43 -13.31 22.00
CA HIS A 273 5.98 -13.04 23.33
C HIS A 273 5.99 -11.54 23.67
N LYS A 274 5.92 -10.66 22.66
CA LYS A 274 6.00 -9.21 22.87
C LYS A 274 5.22 -8.43 21.81
N GLU A 275 4.57 -7.35 22.22
CA GLU A 275 3.97 -6.37 21.30
C GLU A 275 5.06 -5.55 20.59
N LEU A 276 4.84 -5.22 19.31
CA LEU A 276 5.66 -4.27 18.56
C LEU A 276 4.94 -2.93 18.47
N LEU A 277 5.66 -1.86 18.77
CA LEU A 277 5.18 -0.49 18.86
C LEU A 277 5.84 0.38 17.79
N PRO A 278 5.30 1.58 17.51
CA PRO A 278 5.96 2.59 16.68
C PRO A 278 7.41 2.90 17.06
N THR A 279 7.78 2.66 18.33
CA THR A 279 9.11 2.92 18.87
C THR A 279 10.00 1.68 18.94
N SER A 280 9.56 0.53 18.43
CA SER A 280 10.32 -0.72 18.55
C SER A 280 11.65 -0.70 17.79
N GLY A 281 11.78 0.08 16.71
CA GLY A 281 13.02 0.13 15.93
C GLY A 281 13.14 -1.03 14.95
N THR A 282 14.24 -1.79 14.99
CA THR A 282 14.51 -2.84 13.98
C THR A 282 14.10 -4.23 14.48
N LEU A 283 13.17 -4.88 13.77
CA LEU A 283 12.85 -6.29 13.96
C LEU A 283 13.87 -7.16 13.21
N ILE A 284 14.48 -8.13 13.88
CA ILE A 284 15.38 -9.10 13.24
C ILE A 284 14.65 -10.43 13.10
N THR A 285 14.43 -10.90 11.87
CA THR A 285 13.87 -12.23 11.61
C THR A 285 14.99 -13.20 11.22
N ARG A 286 15.27 -14.17 12.09
CA ARG A 286 16.12 -15.32 11.79
C ARG A 286 15.25 -16.44 11.24
N ALA A 287 15.46 -16.81 9.97
CA ALA A 287 14.73 -17.91 9.34
C ALA A 287 15.72 -19.00 8.88
N THR A 288 15.39 -20.26 9.17
CA THR A 288 16.19 -21.44 8.81
C THR A 288 15.34 -22.44 8.05
N LEU A 289 15.80 -22.84 6.87
CA LEU A 289 15.19 -23.90 6.07
C LEU A 289 15.45 -25.27 6.72
N THR A 290 14.40 -25.94 7.18
CA THR A 290 14.50 -27.21 7.91
C THR A 290 14.19 -28.42 7.06
N ASN A 291 13.45 -28.25 5.95
CA ASN A 291 13.05 -29.35 5.09
C ASN A 291 12.88 -28.89 3.64
N ILE A 292 13.18 -29.80 2.70
CA ILE A 292 12.86 -29.68 1.28
C ILE A 292 12.34 -31.05 0.83
N SER A 293 11.13 -31.08 0.27
CA SER A 293 10.53 -32.27 -0.32
C SER A 293 10.02 -31.96 -1.73
N ARG A 294 10.13 -32.92 -2.64
CA ARG A 294 9.71 -32.76 -4.04
C ARG A 294 8.84 -33.95 -4.43
N SER A 295 7.63 -33.67 -4.92
CA SER A 295 6.69 -34.71 -5.34
C SER A 295 5.68 -34.14 -6.33
N GLY A 296 5.42 -34.87 -7.43
CA GLY A 296 4.37 -34.50 -8.40
C GLY A 296 4.53 -33.09 -9.02
N GLY A 297 5.76 -32.60 -9.20
CA GLY A 297 6.03 -31.24 -9.70
C GLY A 297 5.88 -30.13 -8.64
N MET A 298 5.48 -30.47 -7.41
CA MET A 298 5.45 -29.56 -6.27
C MET A 298 6.76 -29.62 -5.48
N ILE A 299 7.10 -28.51 -4.83
CA ILE A 299 8.21 -28.42 -3.89
C ILE A 299 7.65 -27.93 -2.57
N ILE A 300 7.84 -28.70 -1.49
CA ILE A 300 7.43 -28.32 -0.14
C ILE A 300 8.67 -27.98 0.67
N VAL A 301 8.63 -26.84 1.35
CA VAL A 301 9.73 -26.34 2.18
C VAL A 301 9.23 -26.03 3.58
N GLY A 302 10.02 -26.38 4.59
CA GLY A 302 9.71 -26.13 6.00
C GLY A 302 10.73 -25.17 6.62
N PHE A 303 10.29 -24.36 7.57
CA PHE A 303 11.11 -23.35 8.22
C PHE A 303 10.93 -23.33 9.74
N ASP A 304 12.01 -23.01 10.43
CA ASP A 304 12.04 -22.53 11.82
C ASP A 304 12.39 -21.04 11.77
N VAL A 305 11.59 -20.22 12.44
CA VAL A 305 11.69 -18.76 12.37
C VAL A 305 11.60 -18.17 13.78
N ARG A 306 12.48 -17.21 14.06
CA ARG A 306 12.45 -16.41 15.28
C ARG A 306 12.59 -14.94 14.94
N CYS A 307 11.64 -14.14 15.39
CA CYS A 307 11.69 -12.70 15.32
C CYS A 307 12.23 -12.16 16.64
N LEU A 308 13.21 -11.26 16.57
CA LEU A 308 13.96 -10.75 17.71
C LEU A 308 13.89 -9.22 17.74
N LEU A 309 13.81 -8.66 18.94
CA LEU A 309 13.94 -7.24 19.21
C LEU A 309 14.95 -7.03 20.34
N ASP A 310 16.00 -6.26 20.10
CA ASP A 310 17.10 -6.06 21.05
C ASP A 310 17.71 -7.39 21.59
N GLY A 311 17.66 -8.45 20.78
CA GLY A 311 18.12 -9.80 21.12
C GLY A 311 17.13 -10.66 21.90
N GLU A 312 15.97 -10.13 22.29
CA GLU A 312 14.89 -10.88 22.95
C GLU A 312 13.91 -11.45 21.92
N SER A 313 13.32 -12.62 22.20
CA SER A 313 12.30 -13.20 21.32
C SER A 313 11.00 -12.39 21.36
N VAL A 314 10.52 -12.04 20.17
CA VAL A 314 9.20 -11.43 19.94
C VAL A 314 8.24 -12.48 19.45
N TYR A 315 8.61 -13.28 18.44
CA TYR A 315 7.72 -14.26 17.85
C TYR A 315 8.51 -15.49 17.39
N ASP A 316 8.18 -16.65 17.94
CA ASP A 316 8.77 -17.92 17.56
C ASP A 316 7.74 -18.74 16.77
N LEU A 317 8.10 -19.23 15.59
CA LEU A 317 7.20 -20.04 14.76
C LEU A 317 7.91 -21.12 13.94
N LYS A 318 7.12 -22.15 13.61
CA LYS A 318 7.43 -23.14 12.58
C LYS A 318 6.39 -23.04 11.48
N THR A 319 6.83 -23.13 10.24
CA THR A 319 5.93 -22.90 9.10
C THR A 319 6.34 -23.72 7.88
N VAL A 320 5.37 -24.03 7.03
CA VAL A 320 5.52 -24.84 5.82
C VAL A 320 4.94 -24.08 4.64
N PHE A 321 5.68 -24.05 3.54
CA PHE A 321 5.26 -23.48 2.27
C PHE A 321 5.40 -24.49 1.14
N GLY A 322 4.77 -24.19 0.02
CA GLY A 322 4.95 -24.97 -1.20
C GLY A 322 4.97 -24.12 -2.47
N PHE A 323 5.72 -24.61 -3.45
CA PHE A 323 5.60 -24.23 -4.85
C PHE A 323 4.63 -25.19 -5.55
N PHE A 324 3.65 -24.60 -6.22
CA PHE A 324 2.58 -25.32 -6.89
C PHE A 324 2.52 -24.93 -8.37
N PRO A 325 2.43 -25.90 -9.30
CA PRO A 325 2.10 -25.58 -10.68
C PRO A 325 0.66 -25.09 -10.79
N THR A 326 0.36 -24.29 -11.82
CA THR A 326 -1.00 -23.73 -12.07
C THR A 326 -2.12 -24.77 -11.95
N LYS A 327 -1.92 -25.98 -12.49
CA LYS A 327 -2.91 -27.06 -12.46
C LYS A 327 -3.25 -27.53 -11.04
N ALA A 328 -2.29 -27.50 -10.13
CA ALA A 328 -2.52 -27.87 -8.73
C ALA A 328 -3.36 -26.79 -8.01
N LEU A 329 -3.14 -25.50 -8.31
CA LEU A 329 -3.91 -24.39 -7.74
C LEU A 329 -5.33 -24.25 -8.33
N ALA A 330 -5.57 -24.73 -9.55
CA ALA A 330 -6.89 -24.71 -10.16
C ALA A 330 -7.88 -25.68 -9.48
N ASN A 331 -7.39 -26.80 -8.95
CA ASN A 331 -8.20 -27.87 -8.36
C ASN A 331 -8.11 -27.85 -6.83
N GLN A 332 -8.58 -26.76 -6.20
CA GLN A 332 -8.57 -26.64 -4.75
C GLN A 332 -9.64 -27.55 -4.13
N VAL A 333 -9.20 -28.55 -3.38
CA VAL A 333 -10.08 -29.47 -2.63
C VAL A 333 -10.52 -28.86 -1.29
N GLY A 334 -9.75 -27.92 -0.74
CA GLY A 334 -9.98 -27.37 0.60
C GLY A 334 -9.75 -28.39 1.70
N MET A 335 -10.23 -28.09 2.90
CA MET A 335 -10.31 -29.02 4.03
C MET A 335 -11.70 -29.64 4.07
N PRO A 336 -11.86 -30.96 3.87
CA PRO A 336 -13.18 -31.59 3.76
C PRO A 336 -13.98 -31.41 5.06
N PRO A 337 -15.13 -30.73 5.07
CA PRO A 337 -15.98 -30.60 6.25
C PRO A 337 -16.86 -31.83 6.45
N THR A 338 -17.22 -32.08 7.69
CA THR A 338 -18.31 -33.00 8.06
C THR A 338 -19.67 -32.37 7.73
N ASP A 339 -20.72 -33.18 7.60
CA ASP A 339 -22.08 -32.68 7.37
C ASP A 339 -22.57 -31.78 8.51
N ALA A 340 -22.17 -32.09 9.75
CA ALA A 340 -22.47 -31.27 10.91
C ALA A 340 -21.80 -29.89 10.85
N GLU A 341 -20.53 -29.81 10.44
CA GLU A 341 -19.82 -28.53 10.24
C GLU A 341 -20.46 -27.69 9.12
N ARG A 342 -20.90 -28.34 8.03
CA ARG A 342 -21.62 -27.65 6.95
C ARG A 342 -22.97 -27.11 7.40
N ALA A 343 -23.75 -27.92 8.12
CA ALA A 343 -25.04 -27.48 8.69
C ALA A 343 -24.84 -26.34 9.69
N THR A 344 -23.75 -26.39 10.46
CA THR A 344 -23.34 -25.35 11.41
C THR A 344 -23.06 -24.05 10.66
N LEU A 345 -22.27 -24.07 9.58
CA LEU A 345 -21.97 -22.90 8.74
C LEU A 345 -23.23 -22.23 8.17
N GLU A 346 -24.28 -22.99 7.84
CA GLU A 346 -25.55 -22.50 7.28
C GLU A 346 -26.62 -22.24 8.35
N ALA A 347 -26.30 -22.37 9.64
CA ALA A 347 -27.28 -22.18 10.71
C ALA A 347 -27.88 -20.76 10.66
N PRO A 348 -29.21 -20.61 10.84
CA PRO A 348 -29.84 -19.30 10.90
C PRO A 348 -29.47 -18.57 12.19
N SER A 349 -29.50 -17.25 12.13
CA SER A 349 -29.27 -16.32 13.24
C SER A 349 -30.13 -15.09 13.01
N ASP A 350 -30.72 -14.56 14.08
CA ASP A 350 -31.49 -13.31 14.05
C ASP A 350 -30.59 -12.07 14.13
N VAL A 351 -29.28 -12.27 14.28
CA VAL A 351 -28.28 -11.19 14.33
C VAL A 351 -27.76 -10.89 12.94
N LEU A 352 -27.89 -9.62 12.54
CA LEU A 352 -27.21 -9.01 11.41
C LEU A 352 -26.65 -7.67 11.83
N VAL A 353 -25.33 -7.54 11.83
CA VAL A 353 -24.61 -6.31 12.12
C VAL A 353 -23.73 -5.97 10.94
N ASP A 354 -24.02 -4.86 10.28
CA ASP A 354 -23.19 -4.29 9.23
C ASP A 354 -22.10 -3.40 9.86
N LEU A 355 -20.83 -3.72 9.58
CA LEU A 355 -19.67 -2.99 10.08
C LEU A 355 -19.19 -1.90 9.11
N GLN A 356 -19.61 -1.93 7.84
CA GLN A 356 -19.24 -0.93 6.83
C GLN A 356 -19.64 0.51 7.23
N PRO A 357 -20.82 0.79 7.81
CA PRO A 357 -21.17 2.14 8.28
C PRO A 357 -20.48 2.53 9.60
N ARG A 358 -19.55 1.71 10.10
CA ARG A 358 -18.75 1.92 11.31
C ARG A 358 -19.59 2.24 12.57
N PRO A 359 -20.52 1.36 12.97
CA PRO A 359 -21.40 1.62 14.11
C PRO A 359 -20.62 1.85 15.41
N ALA A 360 -21.05 2.87 16.18
CA ALA A 360 -20.32 3.40 17.33
C ALA A 360 -19.90 2.34 18.36
N ARG A 361 -20.67 1.26 18.53
CA ARG A 361 -20.35 0.17 19.46
C ARG A 361 -18.97 -0.46 19.23
N TYR A 362 -18.56 -0.62 17.96
CA TYR A 362 -17.29 -1.28 17.61
C TYR A 362 -16.22 -0.31 17.10
N PHE A 363 -16.55 0.97 16.90
CA PHE A 363 -15.62 1.96 16.31
C PHE A 363 -15.46 3.24 17.14
N ALA A 364 -16.31 3.48 18.13
CA ALA A 364 -16.23 4.61 19.07
C ALA A 364 -16.44 4.17 20.53
N GLY A 365 -16.43 2.85 20.78
CA GLY A 365 -16.59 2.25 22.09
C GLY A 365 -15.26 2.16 22.87
N PRO A 366 -15.29 1.57 24.07
CA PRO A 366 -14.09 1.34 24.88
C PRO A 366 -13.13 0.32 24.23
N LEU A 367 -13.67 -0.61 23.44
CA LEU A 367 -12.92 -1.49 22.56
C LEU A 367 -13.31 -1.20 21.11
N VAL A 368 -12.32 -1.19 20.24
CA VAL A 368 -12.48 -0.76 18.84
C VAL A 368 -11.89 -1.81 17.90
N LEU A 369 -12.58 -2.05 16.78
CA LEU A 369 -12.07 -2.84 15.66
C LEU A 369 -11.19 -1.98 14.75
N PRO A 370 -10.29 -2.57 13.94
CA PRO A 370 -9.43 -1.82 13.02
C PRO A 370 -10.20 -0.99 11.97
N SER A 371 -9.52 0.01 11.41
CA SER A 371 -9.99 0.86 10.31
C SER A 371 -9.94 0.18 8.95
N GLN A 372 -10.43 0.86 7.91
CA GLN A 372 -10.85 0.26 6.63
C GLN A 372 -9.76 -0.57 5.94
N MET A 373 -8.47 -0.19 6.01
CA MET A 373 -7.43 -0.98 5.34
C MET A 373 -7.15 -2.32 6.04
N LEU A 374 -7.43 -2.42 7.34
CA LEU A 374 -7.26 -3.63 8.15
C LEU A 374 -8.58 -4.33 8.47
N LEU A 375 -9.73 -3.73 8.22
CA LEU A 375 -11.04 -4.33 8.50
C LEU A 375 -11.31 -5.47 7.51
N MET A 376 -11.25 -6.72 8.01
CA MET A 376 -11.34 -7.94 7.20
C MET A 376 -12.70 -8.66 7.36
N ILE A 377 -13.68 -8.02 8.01
CA ILE A 377 -15.08 -8.45 8.08
C ILE A 377 -15.96 -7.24 7.78
N ASP A 378 -16.87 -7.38 6.82
CA ASP A 378 -17.85 -6.34 6.47
C ASP A 378 -19.11 -6.43 7.34
N ARG A 379 -19.51 -7.65 7.72
CA ARG A 379 -20.73 -7.90 8.51
C ARG A 379 -20.63 -9.16 9.37
N VAL A 380 -21.36 -9.16 10.48
CA VAL A 380 -21.63 -10.36 11.29
C VAL A 380 -23.08 -10.78 11.06
N ASP A 381 -23.27 -11.95 10.45
CA ASP A 381 -24.59 -12.51 10.10
C ASP A 381 -24.92 -13.77 10.92
N GLY A 382 -24.13 -14.05 11.95
CA GLY A 382 -24.31 -15.18 12.85
C GLY A 382 -23.73 -14.91 14.23
N TRP A 383 -24.57 -14.99 15.26
CA TRP A 383 -24.14 -14.92 16.65
C TRP A 383 -24.97 -15.85 17.52
N TRP A 384 -24.32 -16.78 18.21
CA TRP A 384 -24.94 -17.71 19.14
C TRP A 384 -24.16 -17.64 20.47
N PRO A 385 -24.66 -16.88 21.47
CA PRO A 385 -23.96 -16.68 22.75
C PRO A 385 -23.66 -17.99 23.49
N ASP A 386 -24.58 -18.95 23.44
CA ASP A 386 -24.42 -20.28 24.04
C ASP A 386 -23.99 -21.35 23.01
N GLY A 387 -23.48 -20.90 21.86
CA GLY A 387 -23.04 -21.74 20.76
C GLY A 387 -21.61 -22.27 20.92
N GLY A 388 -21.22 -23.14 19.98
CA GLY A 388 -19.91 -23.80 19.96
C GLY A 388 -19.83 -25.01 20.89
N LYS A 389 -18.77 -25.81 20.75
CA LYS A 389 -18.60 -27.07 21.50
C LYS A 389 -18.56 -26.90 23.02
N LYS A 390 -18.21 -25.70 23.50
CA LYS A 390 -18.12 -25.34 24.93
C LYS A 390 -19.28 -24.49 25.42
N GLY A 391 -20.19 -24.07 24.54
CA GLY A 391 -21.30 -23.19 24.87
C GLY A 391 -20.86 -21.81 25.36
N LEU A 392 -19.70 -21.33 24.90
CA LEU A 392 -19.12 -20.04 25.32
C LEU A 392 -19.29 -18.93 24.28
N GLY A 393 -19.87 -19.25 23.12
CA GLY A 393 -20.08 -18.30 22.05
C GLY A 393 -19.59 -18.84 20.71
N ARG A 394 -20.37 -18.57 19.66
CA ARG A 394 -19.99 -18.81 18.27
C ARG A 394 -20.41 -17.63 17.42
N VAL A 395 -19.50 -17.19 16.55
CA VAL A 395 -19.68 -16.02 15.67
C VAL A 395 -19.39 -16.38 14.21
N ARG A 396 -20.20 -15.85 13.30
CA ARG A 396 -20.01 -15.94 11.85
C ARG A 396 -19.90 -14.54 11.25
N GLY A 397 -18.72 -14.23 10.71
CA GLY A 397 -18.44 -13.01 9.96
C GLY A 397 -18.40 -13.26 8.45
N ARG A 398 -18.71 -12.23 7.66
CA ARG A 398 -18.64 -12.24 6.19
C ARG A 398 -17.83 -11.04 5.71
N LYS A 399 -17.13 -11.24 4.60
CA LYS A 399 -16.49 -10.18 3.81
C LYS A 399 -16.75 -10.44 2.34
N ASP A 400 -17.24 -9.43 1.64
CA ASP A 400 -17.38 -9.48 0.19
C ASP A 400 -15.99 -9.22 -0.44
N VAL A 401 -15.66 -10.00 -1.45
CA VAL A 401 -14.34 -9.96 -2.10
C VAL A 401 -14.39 -8.96 -3.23
N GLU A 402 -13.61 -7.89 -3.11
CA GLU A 402 -13.54 -6.84 -4.11
C GLU A 402 -12.20 -6.91 -4.86
N ALA A 403 -12.25 -7.11 -6.18
CA ALA A 403 -11.03 -7.27 -6.99
C ALA A 403 -10.08 -6.06 -6.92
N SER A 404 -10.59 -4.88 -6.53
CA SER A 404 -9.82 -3.65 -6.36
C SER A 404 -9.12 -3.51 -5.02
N GLU A 405 -9.28 -4.46 -4.09
CA GLU A 405 -8.65 -4.38 -2.76
C GLU A 405 -7.13 -4.25 -2.86
N TRP A 406 -6.57 -3.39 -2.00
CA TRP A 406 -5.18 -2.97 -2.06
C TRP A 406 -4.22 -4.16 -2.00
N PHE A 407 -4.56 -5.19 -1.19
CA PHE A 407 -3.70 -6.33 -0.95
C PHE A 407 -3.58 -7.26 -2.16
N PHE A 408 -4.53 -7.29 -3.10
CA PHE A 408 -4.37 -8.11 -4.31
C PHE A 408 -3.23 -7.61 -5.21
N LYS A 409 -3.01 -6.29 -5.22
CA LYS A 409 -1.91 -5.65 -5.96
C LYS A 409 -0.61 -5.66 -5.17
N ALA A 410 -0.70 -5.48 -3.85
CA ALA A 410 0.47 -5.41 -2.97
C ALA A 410 1.08 -6.79 -2.70
N HIS A 411 0.27 -7.84 -2.48
CA HIS A 411 0.77 -9.15 -2.07
C HIS A 411 1.60 -9.83 -3.16
N PHE A 412 1.08 -10.07 -4.37
CA PHE A 412 1.91 -10.42 -5.52
C PHE A 412 1.28 -9.84 -6.79
N PHE A 413 1.88 -8.79 -7.37
CA PHE A 413 1.27 -8.08 -8.50
C PHE A 413 1.03 -8.98 -9.72
N SER A 414 1.81 -10.05 -9.89
CA SER A 414 1.69 -11.03 -10.98
C SER A 414 0.94 -12.31 -10.59
N ASP A 415 0.40 -12.37 -9.38
CA ASP A 415 -0.34 -13.51 -8.82
C ASP A 415 -1.32 -13.02 -7.72
N PRO A 416 -2.39 -12.30 -8.11
CA PRO A 416 -3.26 -11.65 -7.16
C PRO A 416 -3.99 -12.68 -6.29
N VAL A 417 -3.64 -12.68 -5.01
CA VAL A 417 -4.18 -13.57 -3.99
C VAL A 417 -4.19 -12.86 -2.64
N GLN A 418 -5.22 -13.09 -1.82
CA GLN A 418 -5.26 -12.54 -0.46
C GLN A 418 -4.13 -13.15 0.38
N PRO A 419 -3.37 -12.33 1.14
CA PRO A 419 -2.48 -12.82 2.17
C PRO A 419 -3.21 -13.70 3.19
N GLY A 420 -2.61 -14.86 3.52
CA GLY A 420 -3.17 -15.75 4.55
C GLY A 420 -3.23 -15.06 5.92
N SER A 421 -2.25 -14.21 6.20
CA SER A 421 -2.18 -13.31 7.35
C SER A 421 -3.43 -12.45 7.53
N LEU A 422 -3.98 -11.87 6.44
CA LEU A 422 -5.24 -11.11 6.49
C LEU A 422 -6.48 -12.00 6.72
N GLY A 423 -6.44 -13.28 6.32
CA GLY A 423 -7.51 -14.21 6.68
C GLY A 423 -7.49 -14.60 8.16
N ILE A 424 -6.31 -14.70 8.75
CA ILE A 424 -6.15 -14.87 10.21
C ILE A 424 -6.61 -13.61 10.95
N GLU A 425 -6.32 -12.42 10.42
CA GLU A 425 -6.83 -11.16 10.95
C GLU A 425 -8.36 -11.10 10.93
N ALA A 426 -9.01 -11.59 9.87
CA ALA A 426 -10.46 -11.73 9.84
C ALA A 426 -10.99 -12.63 10.99
N MET A 427 -10.31 -13.75 11.26
CA MET A 427 -10.64 -14.62 12.40
C MET A 427 -10.46 -13.91 13.74
N ILE A 428 -9.38 -13.16 13.94
CA ILE A 428 -9.13 -12.37 15.15
C ILE A 428 -10.24 -11.36 15.36
N GLN A 429 -10.63 -10.62 14.31
CA GLN A 429 -11.68 -9.61 14.38
C GLN A 429 -13.05 -10.19 14.72
N ALA A 430 -13.38 -11.41 14.24
CA ALA A 430 -14.60 -12.09 14.64
C ALA A 430 -14.62 -12.36 16.16
N VAL A 431 -13.50 -12.80 16.73
CA VAL A 431 -13.38 -13.06 18.17
C VAL A 431 -13.39 -11.74 18.97
N GLN A 432 -12.75 -10.68 18.46
CA GLN A 432 -12.81 -9.33 19.07
C GLN A 432 -14.25 -8.80 19.10
N TRP A 433 -14.99 -8.95 17.99
CA TRP A 433 -16.41 -8.59 17.92
C TRP A 433 -17.22 -9.37 18.97
N ALA A 434 -17.01 -10.68 19.08
CA ALA A 434 -17.69 -11.51 20.08
C ALA A 434 -17.36 -11.08 21.51
N ALA A 435 -16.11 -10.71 21.79
CA ALA A 435 -15.69 -10.21 23.10
C ALA A 435 -16.35 -8.86 23.47
N ILE A 436 -16.62 -7.99 22.47
CA ILE A 436 -17.39 -6.76 22.65
C ILE A 436 -18.86 -7.07 22.94
N GLU A 437 -19.45 -8.04 22.24
CA GLU A 437 -20.83 -8.48 22.49
C GLU A 437 -21.04 -9.12 23.85
N LEU A 438 -20.06 -9.87 24.33
CA LEU A 438 -20.05 -10.48 25.65
C LEU A 438 -19.70 -9.50 26.78
N HIS A 439 -19.45 -8.23 26.46
CA HIS A 439 -19.10 -7.17 27.44
C HIS A 439 -17.90 -7.55 28.33
N LEU A 440 -16.91 -8.28 27.79
CA LEU A 440 -15.81 -8.82 28.59
C LEU A 440 -14.89 -7.74 29.19
N HIS A 441 -14.96 -6.51 28.69
CA HIS A 441 -14.25 -5.33 29.18
C HIS A 441 -14.95 -4.62 30.35
N GLU A 442 -16.16 -5.03 30.74
CA GLU A 442 -16.90 -4.35 31.80
C GLU A 442 -16.14 -4.39 33.14
N GLY A 443 -16.04 -3.23 33.78
CA GLY A 443 -15.28 -3.03 35.01
C GLY A 443 -13.80 -2.66 34.83
N MET A 444 -13.31 -2.56 33.59
CA MET A 444 -11.96 -2.07 33.28
C MET A 444 -11.94 -0.55 33.12
N ALA A 445 -10.85 0.10 33.53
CA ALA A 445 -10.68 1.55 33.47
C ALA A 445 -10.31 2.07 32.07
N ALA A 446 -9.41 1.37 31.40
CA ALA A 446 -8.90 1.68 30.06
C ALA A 446 -8.69 0.38 29.28
N PRO A 447 -9.77 -0.33 28.91
CA PRO A 447 -9.66 -1.58 28.18
C PRO A 447 -9.09 -1.34 26.78
N ARG A 448 -8.23 -2.25 26.33
CA ARG A 448 -7.80 -2.32 24.94
C ARG A 448 -7.59 -3.78 24.54
N PHE A 449 -7.63 -4.06 23.24
CA PHE A 449 -7.11 -5.32 22.74
C PHE A 449 -5.57 -5.29 22.77
N GLU A 450 -4.99 -6.35 23.31
CA GLU A 450 -3.66 -6.81 22.94
C GLU A 450 -3.71 -7.31 21.48
N GLY A 451 -2.62 -7.20 20.71
CA GLY A 451 -2.60 -7.62 19.29
C GLY A 451 -3.09 -9.06 19.07
N LEU A 452 -2.19 -10.03 19.22
CA LEU A 452 -2.54 -11.43 19.50
C LEU A 452 -2.15 -11.70 20.96
N ALA A 453 -2.88 -12.56 21.66
CA ALA A 453 -2.58 -12.86 23.06
C ALA A 453 -1.13 -13.34 23.23
N LEU A 454 -0.39 -12.69 24.13
CA LEU A 454 0.99 -13.07 24.43
C LEU A 454 1.06 -14.41 25.16
N ASP A 455 2.14 -15.15 24.87
CA ASP A 455 2.50 -16.46 25.43
C ASP A 455 1.44 -17.55 25.21
N VAL A 456 0.57 -17.36 24.20
CA VAL A 456 -0.41 -18.34 23.74
C VAL A 456 0.03 -18.89 22.40
N ALA A 457 0.21 -20.21 22.34
CA ALA A 457 0.52 -20.90 21.09
C ALA A 457 -0.73 -21.02 20.23
N MET A 458 -0.63 -20.60 18.97
CA MET A 458 -1.66 -20.85 17.95
C MET A 458 -1.10 -21.70 16.81
N SER A 459 -1.99 -22.37 16.09
CA SER A 459 -1.66 -23.06 14.84
C SER A 459 -2.66 -22.73 13.74
N TRP A 460 -2.20 -22.74 12.49
CA TRP A 460 -3.02 -22.51 11.32
C TRP A 460 -2.72 -23.53 10.21
N LYS A 461 -3.72 -23.72 9.35
CA LYS A 461 -3.65 -24.54 8.13
C LYS A 461 -4.32 -23.82 6.99
N TYR A 462 -3.72 -23.86 5.81
CA TYR A 462 -4.22 -23.33 4.55
C TYR A 462 -4.27 -24.43 3.50
N ARG A 463 -5.43 -24.63 2.89
CA ARG A 463 -5.70 -25.64 1.84
C ARG A 463 -6.46 -25.06 0.65
N GLY A 464 -6.36 -23.74 0.47
CA GLY A 464 -6.93 -23.00 -0.64
C GLY A 464 -6.53 -21.53 -0.58
N GLN A 465 -7.12 -20.71 -1.44
CA GLN A 465 -6.78 -19.32 -1.62
C GLN A 465 -8.02 -18.48 -1.96
N VAL A 466 -8.00 -17.23 -1.52
CA VAL A 466 -8.95 -16.20 -1.96
C VAL A 466 -8.31 -15.42 -3.10
N VAL A 467 -8.97 -15.38 -4.25
CA VAL A 467 -8.54 -14.71 -5.48
C VAL A 467 -9.60 -13.71 -5.94
N PRO A 468 -9.27 -12.71 -6.80
CA PRO A 468 -10.19 -11.62 -7.16
C PRO A 468 -11.53 -12.01 -7.78
N ARG A 469 -11.68 -13.27 -8.24
CA ARG A 469 -12.93 -13.79 -8.80
C ARG A 469 -13.89 -14.39 -7.76
N ASN A 470 -13.39 -14.64 -6.55
CA ASN A 470 -14.23 -15.10 -5.46
C ASN A 470 -15.25 -14.02 -5.09
N GLN A 471 -16.32 -14.39 -4.40
CA GLN A 471 -17.41 -13.47 -4.09
C GLN A 471 -17.47 -13.17 -2.60
N VAL A 472 -17.35 -14.18 -1.74
CA VAL A 472 -17.52 -14.00 -0.30
C VAL A 472 -16.55 -14.86 0.49
N VAL A 473 -15.89 -14.23 1.46
CA VAL A 473 -15.16 -14.86 2.55
C VAL A 473 -16.09 -14.99 3.75
N THR A 474 -16.09 -16.16 4.39
CA THR A 474 -16.88 -16.44 5.60
C THR A 474 -15.97 -16.97 6.70
N VAL A 475 -16.00 -16.31 7.84
CA VAL A 475 -15.23 -16.66 9.03
C VAL A 475 -16.19 -17.25 10.05
N ASP A 476 -15.92 -18.45 10.54
CA ASP A 476 -16.72 -19.13 11.56
C ASP A 476 -15.83 -19.50 12.75
N MET A 477 -16.05 -18.85 13.90
CA MET A 477 -15.23 -19.01 15.10
C MET A 477 -16.10 -19.45 16.28
N GLU A 478 -15.58 -20.37 17.09
CA GLU A 478 -16.15 -20.76 18.38
C GLU A 478 -15.19 -20.46 19.53
N ILE A 479 -15.71 -19.91 20.62
CA ILE A 479 -14.94 -19.65 21.83
C ILE A 479 -14.77 -20.97 22.59
N VAL A 480 -13.53 -21.33 22.90
CA VAL A 480 -13.18 -22.57 23.61
C VAL A 480 -12.82 -22.32 25.08
N GLU A 481 -12.38 -21.11 25.41
CA GLU A 481 -12.07 -20.71 26.78
C GLU A 481 -12.21 -19.19 26.97
N ILE A 482 -12.77 -18.77 28.10
CA ILE A 482 -12.72 -17.39 28.59
C ILE A 482 -12.10 -17.44 29.98
N ARG A 483 -11.00 -16.73 30.18
CA ARG A 483 -10.27 -16.74 31.45
C ARG A 483 -10.01 -15.31 31.91
N ARG A 484 -10.46 -14.99 33.12
CA ARG A 484 -10.12 -13.74 33.80
C ARG A 484 -8.80 -13.92 34.54
N GLU A 485 -7.81 -13.13 34.18
CA GLU A 485 -6.46 -13.13 34.75
C GLU A 485 -6.15 -11.77 35.37
N ALA A 486 -5.06 -11.67 36.14
CA ALA A 486 -4.69 -10.43 36.82
C ALA A 486 -4.40 -9.26 35.85
N ASN A 487 -3.98 -9.57 34.62
CA ASN A 487 -3.62 -8.60 33.57
C ASN A 487 -4.75 -8.36 32.55
N GLY A 488 -5.91 -9.01 32.68
CA GLY A 488 -7.00 -8.86 31.71
C GLY A 488 -7.91 -10.08 31.54
N VAL A 489 -8.60 -10.15 30.41
CA VAL A 489 -9.45 -11.29 30.02
C VAL A 489 -8.88 -11.93 28.76
N LEU A 490 -8.46 -13.19 28.87
CA LEU A 490 -8.03 -14.01 27.75
C LEU A 490 -9.24 -14.74 27.15
N VAL A 491 -9.36 -14.70 25.83
CA VAL A 491 -10.35 -15.46 25.06
C VAL A 491 -9.61 -16.33 24.06
N LEU A 492 -9.80 -17.64 24.15
CA LEU A 492 -9.28 -18.60 23.18
C LEU A 492 -10.41 -19.05 22.26
N ALA A 493 -10.13 -19.13 20.97
CA ALA A 493 -11.07 -19.57 19.96
C ALA A 493 -10.42 -20.50 18.92
N ASP A 494 -11.26 -21.38 18.37
CA ASP A 494 -10.94 -22.23 17.24
C ASP A 494 -11.91 -21.90 16.10
N GLY A 495 -11.50 -22.11 14.86
CA GLY A 495 -12.41 -21.85 13.75
C GLY A 495 -11.85 -22.08 12.36
N PHE A 496 -12.67 -21.74 11.37
CA PHE A 496 -12.41 -21.96 9.97
C PHE A 496 -12.77 -20.74 9.13
N LEU A 497 -12.05 -20.57 8.02
CA LEU A 497 -12.39 -19.59 7.00
C LEU A 497 -12.72 -20.31 5.70
N TRP A 498 -13.80 -19.85 5.09
CA TRP A 498 -14.38 -20.36 3.86
C TRP A 498 -14.37 -19.28 2.79
N VAL A 499 -14.24 -19.69 1.54
CA VAL A 499 -14.45 -18.82 0.39
C VAL A 499 -15.44 -19.49 -0.55
N ASP A 500 -16.54 -18.81 -0.87
CA ASP A 500 -17.62 -19.35 -1.72
C ASP A 500 -18.07 -20.78 -1.30
N GLY A 501 -18.15 -21.05 0.01
CA GLY A 501 -18.56 -22.34 0.57
C GLY A 501 -17.48 -23.44 0.58
N LEU A 502 -16.24 -23.14 0.15
CA LEU A 502 -15.08 -24.02 0.26
C LEU A 502 -14.26 -23.68 1.51
N ARG A 503 -14.04 -24.66 2.40
CA ARG A 503 -13.23 -24.48 3.61
C ARG A 503 -11.75 -24.43 3.26
N ILE A 504 -11.11 -23.27 3.44
CA ILE A 504 -9.74 -23.07 2.99
C ILE A 504 -8.76 -22.86 4.13
N TYR A 505 -9.15 -22.19 5.24
CA TYR A 505 -8.28 -22.03 6.41
C TYR A 505 -8.88 -22.68 7.66
N GLY A 506 -8.01 -23.03 8.60
CA GLY A 506 -8.36 -23.47 9.94
C GLY A 506 -7.34 -22.95 10.93
N ALA A 507 -7.81 -22.47 12.07
CA ALA A 507 -6.98 -21.99 13.16
C ALA A 507 -7.41 -22.63 14.49
N THR A 508 -6.43 -22.93 15.34
CA THR A 508 -6.65 -23.56 16.65
C THR A 508 -5.78 -22.86 17.69
N GLY A 509 -6.35 -22.60 18.87
CA GLY A 509 -5.68 -21.90 19.96
C GLY A 509 -5.47 -20.41 19.67
N MET A 510 -6.33 -19.80 18.85
CA MET A 510 -6.24 -18.36 18.57
C MET A 510 -6.65 -17.59 19.82
N GLY A 511 -5.71 -16.85 20.39
CA GLY A 511 -5.94 -16.05 21.59
C GLY A 511 -6.07 -14.56 21.29
N ILE A 512 -7.10 -13.92 21.83
CA ILE A 512 -7.13 -12.47 22.02
C ILE A 512 -7.15 -12.16 23.51
N ARG A 513 -6.60 -11.01 23.91
CA ARG A 513 -6.63 -10.56 25.30
C ARG A 513 -7.13 -9.13 25.38
N ILE A 514 -8.05 -8.88 26.29
CA ILE A 514 -8.43 -7.52 26.68
C ILE A 514 -7.61 -7.17 27.92
N VAL A 515 -6.77 -6.15 27.83
CA VAL A 515 -5.96 -5.67 28.97
C VAL A 515 -6.50 -4.34 29.48
N ASP A 516 -6.41 -4.12 30.79
CA ASP A 516 -6.80 -2.85 31.42
C ASP A 516 -5.57 -1.93 31.55
N ALA A 517 -5.15 -1.38 30.41
CA ALA A 517 -3.98 -0.52 30.34
C ALA A 517 -4.20 0.55 29.25
N PRO A 518 -3.83 1.82 29.51
CA PRO A 518 -3.96 2.86 28.51
C PRO A 518 -3.16 2.50 27.25
N ASN A 519 -3.60 3.01 26.10
CA ASN A 519 -2.89 2.83 24.85
C ASN A 519 -1.43 3.26 24.99
N PRO A 520 -0.47 2.49 24.42
CA PRO A 520 0.92 2.91 24.35
C PRO A 520 1.03 4.31 23.77
N ARG A 521 1.93 5.14 24.31
CA ARG A 521 2.09 6.52 23.83
C ARG A 521 2.50 6.52 22.36
N ARG A 522 1.66 7.10 21.50
CA ARG A 522 2.08 7.58 20.18
C ARG A 522 3.10 8.69 20.42
N LYS A 523 4.34 8.55 19.92
CA LYS A 523 5.16 9.76 19.75
C LYS A 523 4.44 10.61 18.69
N PRO A 524 4.36 11.95 18.86
CA PRO A 524 3.97 12.79 17.73
C PRO A 524 4.89 12.45 16.55
N PRO A 525 4.38 12.46 15.31
CA PRO A 525 5.20 12.16 14.14
C PRO A 525 6.42 13.07 14.18
N VAL A 526 7.58 12.46 14.42
CA VAL A 526 8.85 13.13 14.16
C VAL A 526 8.95 13.07 12.65
N ALA A 527 8.90 14.21 11.98
CA ALA A 527 9.20 14.21 10.56
C ALA A 527 10.63 13.66 10.40
N TYR A 528 10.76 12.54 9.69
CA TYR A 528 12.04 11.95 9.37
C TYR A 528 12.45 12.41 7.98
N ASP A 529 13.71 12.78 7.82
CA ASP A 529 14.31 12.86 6.49
C ASP A 529 14.44 11.43 5.95
N THR A 530 13.59 11.09 4.97
CA THR A 530 13.51 9.77 4.36
C THR A 530 14.80 9.36 3.64
N ARG A 531 15.75 10.29 3.41
CA ARG A 531 17.06 9.98 2.81
C ARG A 531 18.15 9.64 3.83
N THR A 532 18.03 10.08 5.08
CA THR A 532 19.15 10.02 6.05
C THR A 532 18.82 9.29 7.35
N GLY A 533 17.53 9.04 7.65
CA GLY A 533 17.11 8.33 8.86
C GLY A 533 17.40 9.10 10.16
N THR A 534 17.78 10.37 10.08
CA THR A 534 17.98 11.23 11.26
C THR A 534 16.67 11.92 11.67
N PRO A 535 16.36 11.99 12.98
CA PRO A 535 15.20 12.75 13.45
C PRO A 535 15.38 14.25 13.17
N LEU A 536 14.36 14.91 12.62
CA LEU A 536 14.29 16.38 12.70
C LEU A 536 14.14 16.75 14.17
N LEU A 537 15.22 17.25 14.76
CA LEU A 537 15.32 17.57 16.18
C LEU A 537 14.17 18.48 16.63
N THR A 538 13.36 18.02 17.58
CA THR A 538 12.61 18.89 18.48
C THR A 538 13.60 19.51 19.47
N GLY A 539 14.15 20.67 19.09
CA GLY A 539 15.00 21.52 19.92
C GLY A 539 14.32 22.86 20.24
N PRO A 540 14.79 23.58 21.27
CA PRO A 540 14.08 24.71 21.87
C PRO A 540 14.04 25.94 20.96
N THR A 541 13.11 26.85 21.27
CA THR A 541 13.00 28.24 20.80
C THR A 541 14.31 28.79 20.19
N SER A 542 14.26 29.14 18.89
CA SER A 542 15.32 29.71 18.03
C SER A 542 16.21 28.78 17.18
N SER A 543 15.98 27.46 17.12
CA SER A 543 16.75 26.60 16.20
C SER A 543 16.36 26.76 14.73
N GLU A 544 17.36 26.85 13.84
CA GLU A 544 17.17 26.84 12.39
C GLU A 544 16.61 25.49 11.91
N GLU A 545 15.56 25.51 11.10
CA GLU A 545 14.95 24.35 10.45
C GLU A 545 15.44 24.26 9.00
N ARG A 546 15.80 23.06 8.52
CA ARG A 546 16.06 22.82 7.10
C ARG A 546 14.84 22.19 6.45
N VAL A 547 14.34 22.77 5.36
CA VAL A 547 13.19 22.28 4.61
C VAL A 547 13.63 21.86 3.20
N THR A 548 13.26 20.65 2.81
CA THR A 548 13.53 20.05 1.49
C THR A 548 12.23 19.91 0.70
N ALA A 549 12.35 19.61 -0.60
CA ALA A 549 11.22 19.32 -1.50
C ALA A 549 10.66 17.89 -1.32
N ASP A 550 10.73 17.32 -0.12
CA ASP A 550 10.40 15.90 0.10
C ASP A 550 8.98 15.72 0.62
N GLY A 551 8.42 14.53 0.42
CA GLY A 551 7.06 14.18 0.83
C GLY A 551 6.01 15.13 0.25
N TRP A 552 5.04 15.52 1.07
CA TRP A 552 3.93 16.35 0.63
C TRP A 552 4.35 17.77 0.17
N VAL A 553 5.48 18.30 0.66
CA VAL A 553 5.95 19.66 0.29
C VAL A 553 6.44 19.68 -1.16
N GLY A 554 7.05 18.59 -1.63
CA GLY A 554 7.45 18.42 -3.04
C GLY A 554 6.28 18.51 -3.99
N ASP A 555 5.11 18.07 -3.54
CA ASP A 555 3.89 18.07 -4.33
C ASP A 555 3.21 19.43 -4.40
N HIS A 556 3.52 20.35 -3.48
CA HIS A 556 2.94 21.70 -3.51
C HIS A 556 3.72 22.61 -4.47
N ALA A 557 3.37 22.57 -5.76
CA ALA A 557 4.01 23.35 -6.82
C ALA A 557 3.03 24.34 -7.49
N PRO A 558 2.75 25.51 -6.87
CA PRO A 558 1.80 26.52 -7.38
C PRO A 558 2.03 26.98 -8.82
N THR A 559 3.27 26.90 -9.30
CA THR A 559 3.65 27.27 -10.66
C THR A 559 3.84 26.05 -11.57
N TRP A 560 3.40 24.86 -11.14
CA TRP A 560 3.59 23.56 -11.80
C TRP A 560 5.05 23.15 -12.04
N THR A 561 6.00 23.92 -11.52
CA THR A 561 7.41 23.85 -11.92
C THR A 561 8.37 23.73 -10.75
N ARG A 562 8.10 24.42 -9.63
CA ARG A 562 8.97 24.37 -8.46
C ARG A 562 8.15 24.21 -7.18
N PRO A 563 8.55 23.30 -6.29
CA PRO A 563 7.89 23.12 -5.01
C PRO A 563 8.10 24.36 -4.13
N ALA A 564 7.04 24.77 -3.46
CA ALA A 564 7.06 25.91 -2.56
C ALA A 564 6.32 25.57 -1.27
N LEU A 565 6.76 26.16 -0.15
CA LEU A 565 6.12 25.98 1.14
C LEU A 565 4.70 26.59 1.11
N PRO A 566 3.63 25.86 1.52
CA PRO A 566 2.29 26.44 1.59
C PRO A 566 2.15 27.50 2.67
N ALA A 567 1.23 28.44 2.47
CA ALA A 567 0.93 29.48 3.46
C ALA A 567 0.51 28.90 4.82
N MET A 568 -0.33 27.86 4.85
CA MET A 568 -0.76 27.24 6.12
C MET A 568 0.39 26.54 6.86
N SER A 569 1.39 26.05 6.13
CA SER A 569 2.62 25.51 6.71
C SER A 569 3.45 26.59 7.40
N MET A 570 3.46 27.81 6.83
CA MET A 570 4.09 28.97 7.46
C MET A 570 3.32 29.41 8.70
N VAL A 571 1.99 29.49 8.63
CA VAL A 571 1.11 29.83 9.76
C VAL A 571 1.28 28.85 10.92
N HIS A 572 1.29 27.55 10.64
CA HIS A 572 1.50 26.52 11.67
C HIS A 572 2.81 26.73 12.43
N ARG A 573 3.92 27.04 11.72
CA ARG A 573 5.21 27.33 12.34
C ARG A 573 5.18 28.57 13.25
N LEU A 574 4.44 29.61 12.86
CA LEU A 574 4.25 30.78 13.72
C LEU A 574 3.54 30.41 15.03
N LEU A 575 2.47 29.61 14.94
CA LEU A 575 1.70 29.17 16.11
C LEU A 575 2.53 28.24 17.03
N VAL A 576 3.22 27.25 16.46
CA VAL A 576 4.08 26.33 17.22
C VAL A 576 5.20 27.08 17.94
N ALA A 577 5.84 28.03 17.25
CA ALA A 577 6.89 28.84 17.86
C ALA A 577 6.36 29.74 18.98
N ALA A 578 5.14 30.28 18.83
CA ALA A 578 4.52 31.10 19.85
C ALA A 578 4.08 30.29 21.09
N GLU A 579 3.51 29.10 20.88
CA GLU A 579 3.19 28.15 21.97
C GLU A 579 4.44 27.79 22.76
N ALA A 580 5.53 27.47 22.06
CA ALA A 580 6.80 27.15 22.69
C ALA A 580 7.42 28.34 23.45
N SER A 581 7.18 29.58 23.00
CA SER A 581 7.71 30.79 23.63
C SER A 581 6.89 31.26 24.83
N ASP A 582 5.57 31.11 24.81
CA ASP A 582 4.66 31.63 25.85
C ASP A 582 4.24 30.54 26.86
N GLY A 583 4.25 29.27 26.46
CA GLY A 583 3.84 28.14 27.28
C GLY A 583 2.33 27.91 27.35
N ARG A 584 1.52 28.82 26.81
CA ARG A 584 0.07 28.63 26.57
C ARG A 584 -0.19 28.26 25.13
N ARG A 585 -1.27 27.51 24.88
CA ARG A 585 -1.72 27.19 23.53
C ARG A 585 -2.35 28.42 22.86
N PRO A 586 -1.86 28.86 21.68
CA PRO A 586 -2.48 29.94 20.93
C PRO A 586 -3.93 29.63 20.55
N THR A 587 -4.78 30.64 20.61
CA THR A 587 -6.20 30.60 20.23
C THR A 587 -6.44 31.13 18.82
N GLY A 588 -5.49 31.88 18.26
CA GLY A 588 -5.49 32.24 16.84
C GLY A 588 -4.38 33.20 16.43
N LEU A 589 -4.45 33.64 15.18
CA LEU A 589 -3.47 34.50 14.53
C LEU A 589 -4.21 35.58 13.72
N THR A 590 -3.89 36.85 13.91
CA THR A 590 -4.38 37.97 13.08
C THR A 590 -3.26 38.59 12.28
N ASP A 591 -3.61 39.44 11.31
CA ASP A 591 -2.67 40.24 10.52
C ASP A 591 -1.59 39.40 9.82
N VAL A 592 -1.97 38.19 9.43
CA VAL A 592 -1.08 37.25 8.75
C VAL A 592 -0.71 37.81 7.39
N THR A 593 0.58 38.10 7.22
CA THR A 593 1.13 38.60 5.96
C THR A 593 2.14 37.60 5.43
N ILE A 594 1.90 37.09 4.22
CA ILE A 594 2.87 36.29 3.46
C ILE A 594 3.68 37.26 2.59
N HIS A 595 4.94 37.47 2.95
CA HIS A 595 5.80 38.48 2.30
C HIS A 595 6.41 37.98 1.00
N ARG A 596 6.52 36.65 0.82
CA ARG A 596 7.11 36.03 -0.35
C ARG A 596 6.76 34.56 -0.47
N TRP A 597 6.89 34.05 -1.70
CA TRP A 597 7.01 32.62 -1.94
C TRP A 597 8.33 32.08 -1.39
N VAL A 598 8.27 30.86 -0.86
CA VAL A 598 9.39 30.14 -0.28
C VAL A 598 9.58 28.87 -1.09
N VAL A 599 10.42 28.95 -2.12
CA VAL A 599 10.76 27.81 -2.99
C VAL A 599 11.73 26.89 -2.23
N VAL A 600 11.47 25.59 -2.22
CA VAL A 600 12.22 24.60 -1.39
C VAL A 600 13.17 23.70 -2.20
N ASP A 601 13.36 24.03 -3.48
CA ASP A 601 14.35 23.41 -4.37
C ASP A 601 15.33 24.49 -4.88
N PRO A 602 16.59 24.54 -4.41
CA PRO A 602 17.21 23.62 -3.47
C PRO A 602 16.69 23.82 -2.03
N ALA A 603 17.02 22.88 -1.15
CA ALA A 603 16.66 22.91 0.26
C ALA A 603 17.00 24.25 0.92
N ILE A 604 16.08 24.75 1.75
CA ILE A 604 16.18 26.06 2.39
C ILE A 604 16.35 25.95 3.90
N ARG A 605 16.80 27.03 4.52
CA ARG A 605 16.80 27.19 5.98
C ARG A 605 15.74 28.19 6.41
N LEU A 606 14.98 27.83 7.43
CA LEU A 606 13.94 28.62 8.07
C LEU A 606 14.29 28.86 9.53
N ARG A 607 13.77 29.94 10.10
CA ARG A 607 13.74 30.13 11.56
C ARG A 607 12.56 31.00 11.93
N THR A 608 12.04 30.82 13.13
CA THR A 608 10.95 31.63 13.69
C THR A 608 11.48 32.60 14.74
N GLN A 609 10.92 33.81 14.78
CA GLN A 609 11.23 34.85 15.76
C GLN A 609 9.93 35.32 16.41
N ILE A 610 9.86 35.23 17.74
CA ILE A 610 8.73 35.66 18.57
C ILE A 610 9.17 36.85 19.42
N GLU A 611 8.41 37.94 19.36
CA GLU A 611 8.61 39.16 20.17
C GLU A 611 7.26 39.60 20.74
N GLY A 612 7.00 39.26 22.00
CA GLY A 612 5.67 39.43 22.59
C GLY A 612 4.63 38.64 21.79
N HIS A 613 3.62 39.32 21.24
CA HIS A 613 2.58 38.70 20.40
C HIS A 613 2.96 38.69 18.91
N SER A 614 4.08 39.30 18.50
CA SER A 614 4.50 39.32 17.10
C SER A 614 5.29 38.05 16.77
N ALA A 615 4.84 37.31 15.75
CA ALA A 615 5.54 36.14 15.22
C ALA A 615 6.01 36.39 13.78
N LYS A 616 7.26 36.01 13.48
CA LYS A 616 7.86 36.08 12.13
C LYS A 616 8.49 34.75 11.75
N LEU A 617 8.27 34.32 10.51
CA LEU A 617 8.99 33.23 9.87
C LEU A 617 10.01 33.87 8.93
N LEU A 618 11.27 33.48 9.07
CA LEU A 618 12.40 33.98 8.30
C LEU A 618 12.94 32.87 7.41
N VAL A 619 13.35 33.20 6.20
CA VAL A 619 14.03 32.31 5.26
C VAL A 619 15.45 32.80 5.00
N HIS A 620 16.42 31.90 5.04
CA HIS A 620 17.81 32.25 4.76
C HIS A 620 18.03 32.45 3.26
N ASN A 621 18.68 33.54 2.92
CA ASN A 621 19.10 33.86 1.57
C ASN A 621 20.60 33.61 1.46
N ASP A 622 20.99 32.43 0.96
CA ASP A 622 22.41 32.04 0.88
C ASP A 622 23.24 32.99 0.00
N ALA A 623 22.65 33.51 -1.09
CA ALA A 623 23.35 34.44 -1.99
C ALA A 623 23.69 35.79 -1.35
N ARG A 624 22.88 36.24 -0.37
CA ARG A 624 23.09 37.50 0.36
C ARG A 624 23.57 37.30 1.80
N ASN A 625 23.73 36.03 2.22
CA ASN A 625 24.05 35.61 3.58
C ASN A 625 23.23 36.35 4.66
N ARG A 626 21.90 36.39 4.51
CA ARG A 626 21.00 37.11 5.42
C ARG A 626 19.66 36.39 5.57
N TRP A 627 18.90 36.76 6.60
CA TRP A 627 17.54 36.28 6.83
C TRP A 627 16.52 37.29 6.29
N ASP A 628 15.68 36.84 5.36
CA ASP A 628 14.56 37.62 4.81
C ASP A 628 13.25 37.17 5.49
N VAL A 629 12.29 38.07 5.70
CA VAL A 629 10.97 37.71 6.24
C VAL A 629 10.16 36.96 5.17
N ALA A 630 9.68 35.77 5.52
CA ALA A 630 8.82 34.94 4.69
C ALA A 630 7.32 35.15 5.04
N ALA A 631 7.01 35.13 6.33
CA ALA A 631 5.66 35.38 6.84
C ALA A 631 5.72 36.11 8.18
N SER A 632 4.66 36.82 8.54
CA SER A 632 4.48 37.41 9.87
C SER A 632 3.02 37.38 10.29
N GLY A 633 2.75 37.48 11.59
CA GLY A 633 1.40 37.65 12.13
C GLY A 633 1.43 38.01 13.62
N THR A 634 0.27 38.38 14.16
CA THR A 634 0.06 38.64 15.59
C THR A 634 -0.67 37.47 16.22
N VAL A 635 -0.07 36.84 17.22
CA VAL A 635 -0.58 35.65 17.92
C VAL A 635 -1.46 36.07 19.07
N HIS A 636 -2.58 35.35 19.24
CA HIS A 636 -3.51 35.53 20.35
C HIS A 636 -3.54 34.25 21.21
N PHE A 637 -3.68 34.46 22.52
CA PHE A 637 -3.82 33.37 23.50
C PHE A 637 -5.17 33.41 24.22
N ASP A 638 -5.94 34.49 24.05
CA ASP A 638 -7.30 34.63 24.56
C ASP A 638 -8.32 34.23 23.47
N PRO A 639 -9.49 33.67 23.82
CA PRO A 639 -10.49 33.25 22.84
C PRO A 639 -10.85 34.37 21.85
N LEU A 640 -10.73 34.08 20.56
CA LEU A 640 -11.14 34.99 19.49
C LEU A 640 -12.62 34.76 19.17
N GLU A 641 -13.44 35.81 19.22
CA GLU A 641 -14.79 35.78 18.65
C GLU A 641 -14.68 35.80 17.13
N LEU A 642 -15.05 34.69 16.49
CA LEU A 642 -15.15 34.63 15.04
C LEU A 642 -16.49 35.25 14.60
N PRO A 643 -16.51 36.13 13.58
CA PRO A 643 -17.76 36.56 12.99
C PRO A 643 -18.50 35.33 12.41
N PRO A 644 -19.85 35.31 12.45
CA PRO A 644 -20.61 34.23 11.84
C PRO A 644 -20.28 34.13 10.36
N SER A 645 -19.99 32.92 9.88
CA SER A 645 -19.79 32.65 8.47
C SER A 645 -21.10 32.86 7.70
N GLU A 646 -21.04 33.50 6.53
CA GLU A 646 -22.18 33.53 5.63
C GLU A 646 -22.51 32.08 5.18
N PRO A 647 -23.80 31.72 5.07
CA PRO A 647 -24.19 30.41 4.57
C PRO A 647 -23.62 30.17 3.17
N VAL A 648 -23.01 29.00 2.97
CA VAL A 648 -22.49 28.61 1.66
C VAL A 648 -23.66 28.44 0.69
N ASN A 649 -23.79 29.37 -0.25
CA ASN A 649 -24.78 29.29 -1.32
C ASN A 649 -24.15 28.57 -2.52
N ALA A 650 -23.82 27.27 -2.32
CA ALA A 650 -23.13 26.45 -3.31
C ALA A 650 -24.02 26.20 -4.53
N GLN A 651 -23.55 26.55 -5.73
CA GLN A 651 -24.29 26.35 -6.98
C GLN A 651 -23.76 25.19 -7.82
N ARG A 652 -22.60 24.62 -7.50
CA ARG A 652 -21.97 23.59 -8.33
C ARG A 652 -21.02 22.68 -7.54
N ALA A 653 -21.26 21.37 -7.63
CA ALA A 653 -20.27 20.35 -7.30
C ALA A 653 -19.19 20.35 -8.38
N GLU A 654 -17.93 20.49 -7.98
CA GLU A 654 -16.80 20.41 -8.89
C GLU A 654 -16.37 18.93 -9.04
N PRO A 655 -16.01 18.48 -10.26
CA PRO A 655 -15.37 17.18 -10.43
C PRO A 655 -14.07 17.14 -9.62
N ASP A 656 -13.65 15.93 -9.21
CA ASP A 656 -12.43 15.69 -8.42
C ASP A 656 -11.32 16.68 -8.83
N PRO A 657 -10.97 17.64 -7.95
CA PRO A 657 -10.12 18.76 -8.31
C PRO A 657 -8.67 18.31 -8.60
N TYR A 658 -8.29 17.11 -8.16
CA TYR A 658 -7.02 16.48 -8.50
C TYR A 658 -7.07 15.83 -9.88
N ALA A 659 -8.12 15.06 -10.19
CA ALA A 659 -8.30 14.45 -11.51
C ALA A 659 -8.51 15.50 -12.63
N ALA A 660 -9.14 16.62 -12.30
CA ALA A 660 -9.39 17.73 -13.21
C ALA A 660 -8.17 18.66 -13.39
N GLY A 661 -7.06 18.42 -12.68
CA GLY A 661 -5.85 19.26 -12.75
C GLY A 661 -6.07 20.70 -12.27
N ARG A 662 -7.08 20.95 -11.43
CA ARG A 662 -7.42 22.29 -10.93
C ARG A 662 -6.60 22.69 -9.71
N LEU A 663 -6.04 21.70 -9.00
CA LEU A 663 -5.10 21.93 -7.90
C LEU A 663 -3.67 21.73 -8.38
N PHE A 664 -2.79 22.59 -7.91
CA PHE A 664 -1.36 22.62 -8.20
C PHE A 664 -0.57 21.72 -7.24
N HIS A 665 -1.22 20.63 -6.81
CA HIS A 665 -0.70 19.71 -5.82
C HIS A 665 -0.59 18.30 -6.38
N GLY A 666 0.52 17.62 -6.11
CA GLY A 666 0.69 16.21 -6.42
C GLY A 666 -0.11 15.26 -5.51
N PRO A 667 -0.04 13.94 -5.78
CA PRO A 667 -0.85 12.91 -5.13
C PRO A 667 -0.65 12.78 -3.62
N ALA A 668 0.48 13.23 -3.05
CA ALA A 668 0.76 13.21 -1.62
C ALA A 668 0.05 14.33 -0.83
N LEU A 669 -0.53 15.34 -1.51
CA LEU A 669 -1.35 16.38 -0.87
C LEU A 669 -2.86 16.20 -1.14
N ARG A 670 -3.28 14.96 -1.44
CA ARG A 670 -4.69 14.61 -1.67
C ARG A 670 -5.46 14.58 -0.35
N PHE A 671 -5.96 15.75 0.04
CA PHE A 671 -6.80 15.91 1.22
C PHE A 671 -8.24 16.25 0.85
N LEU A 672 -8.55 16.78 -0.33
CA LEU A 672 -9.89 17.27 -0.66
C LEU A 672 -10.68 16.28 -1.52
N THR A 673 -11.56 15.49 -0.92
CA THR A 673 -12.35 14.49 -1.65
C THR A 673 -13.51 15.11 -2.43
N GLU A 674 -14.03 16.25 -1.98
CA GLU A 674 -15.11 16.99 -2.65
C GLU A 674 -14.91 18.50 -2.52
N LEU A 675 -15.29 19.25 -3.55
CA LEU A 675 -15.27 20.72 -3.54
C LEU A 675 -16.58 21.26 -4.13
N SER A 676 -17.17 22.23 -3.44
CA SER A 676 -18.26 23.06 -3.93
C SER A 676 -17.87 24.52 -3.77
N ALA A 677 -18.05 25.33 -4.81
CA ALA A 677 -17.70 26.76 -4.78
C ALA A 677 -18.85 27.61 -5.35
N GLY A 678 -19.00 28.80 -4.80
CA GLY A 678 -19.85 29.90 -5.28
C GLY A 678 -19.02 31.19 -5.39
N GLU A 679 -19.64 32.29 -5.86
CA GLU A 679 -18.92 33.55 -6.11
C GLU A 679 -18.21 34.13 -4.87
N ARG A 680 -18.69 33.83 -3.66
CA ARG A 680 -18.17 34.39 -2.40
C ARG A 680 -17.86 33.35 -1.31
N SER A 681 -18.07 32.07 -1.57
CA SER A 681 -17.96 31.00 -0.56
C SER A 681 -17.58 29.67 -1.19
N ALA A 682 -16.84 28.83 -0.48
CA ALA A 682 -16.59 27.45 -0.87
C ALA A 682 -16.71 26.50 0.32
N SER A 683 -17.03 25.24 0.06
CA SER A 683 -17.06 24.14 1.02
C SER A 683 -16.40 22.92 0.40
N GLY A 684 -15.75 22.10 1.20
CA GLY A 684 -15.19 20.85 0.70
C GLY A 684 -15.07 19.79 1.79
N THR A 685 -15.05 18.53 1.35
CA THR A 685 -14.89 17.37 2.20
C THR A 685 -13.41 17.01 2.22
N ILE A 686 -12.84 16.84 3.41
CA ILE A 686 -11.44 16.46 3.58
C ILE A 686 -11.38 14.96 3.90
N ASP A 687 -10.41 14.24 3.34
CA ASP A 687 -10.08 12.86 3.70
C ASP A 687 -9.67 12.84 5.19
N PRO A 688 -10.39 12.12 6.07
CA PRO A 688 -10.29 12.26 7.53
C PRO A 688 -8.93 11.90 8.15
#